data_AF-A0A4R0RMJ9-F1
#
_entry.id   AF-A0A4R0RMJ9-F1
#
_cell.length_a   1.000
_cell.length_b   1.000
_cell.length_c   1.000
_cell.angle_alpha   90.00
_cell.angle_beta   90.00
_cell.angle_gamma   90.00
#
_symmetry.space_group_name_H-M   'P 1'
#
loop_
_entity.id
_entity.type
_entity.pdbx_description
1 polymer ?
#
loop_
_entity_poly.entity_id
_entity_poly.type
_entity_poly.pdbx_seq_one_letter_code
_entity_poly.pdbx_strand_id
1 'polypeptide(L)'
;MSARKRKQSQDLQPVFNAIQDVLIKVKPKVTDGNLKKSSARTLLDDLDKLAALAESFTQQRPRANKDWLALAEALDREGVHLWNISGQLRDVADGEVRSVYASLRLAAFRLIEAGLDQTPNTEALIHVLQVASKTGAMLSEIGRNDAAGSVLSCAAKYEESLKNADDTQGGQSEDAKARAVVLYHSCRMEAACREGNNGVAEFMLQKITENEHRVSVLQPRDRMSLASKLFETGRSFLRTSGASKSAAEPPRAPDAVKWLQRAFSIIEMSESPETPGFVELKRSILRCLSRAYFLTSTHNPDNLDRAEASLNELISSIDDSVDRDSPAFQQSRWMRVAILKQRDAAGPQLLEAFTSIIDHMVLDFESGITGILQELRTLSQNHVLVTAVHQYALKKALELQNNVGLPHVDRLLLSLVVHCSRDENHARAMQDIATAFSCLSEAEHTLPKVPTTACLTLLWQFGNRQFTAKRWVEAADWFLAGTHSVLSSMAHVSGAKCFRKAALCYIQQREYSKASAILRRCPVNEAATHYVILLTAIHQGLENEAVRAVQSMVKSSDFDRKMLLLATQLANESDMKTLLLSVLEELLRTLSSQESPDFEAETLTLLRCIIRLVVKLIGEPAANRDVLVPTLIRHFRTATDFISGLRDKDKATIVSKDISWLWRTAYNCAVQGCTEWESFDEPAADLFDISRMLLETYCESVLTDVDAELYVHIVNASFAATAGRMFAARRKVMSGSATQDVPLATISDDIKNSKIRIQRVIDSNQFPSAGDADRIRSFIHILRVFEAEVLCIRKEWKLMLLTIEEATRSDELAVNTFEAIADLVWVEKECPVEALEVPAVYFGLKLLLMDNIFPFQAILHASLDRSSLSITKFSRWLRAICTILLSRNTPADRVKAIGYVEQAVAVLEEHGGAPEGDDVYPVAERQWLLGTAYNTGIECLHASLVGEAKRWFEASTVICRFVPDGEARSEKIAETYSQLLSRYAPGGLSS
;
A
#
# COMPACT_ATOMS: atom_id res chain seq x y z
N MET A 1 -67.92 -34.70 -102.39
CA MET A 1 -66.92 -35.77 -102.15
C MET A 1 -65.83 -35.23 -101.24
N SER A 2 -65.77 -35.70 -99.99
CA SER A 2 -64.52 -35.72 -99.19
C SER A 2 -64.74 -36.69 -98.03
N ALA A 3 -63.80 -37.63 -97.89
CA ALA A 3 -63.99 -38.89 -97.18
C ALA A 3 -64.06 -38.72 -95.65
N ARG A 4 -65.15 -39.23 -95.06
CA ARG A 4 -65.24 -39.56 -93.62
C ARG A 4 -64.19 -40.63 -93.29
N LYS A 5 -63.07 -40.24 -92.67
CA LYS A 5 -62.21 -41.17 -91.93
C LYS A 5 -62.99 -41.67 -90.71
N ARG A 6 -63.54 -42.88 -90.79
CA ARG A 6 -63.96 -43.68 -89.63
C ARG A 6 -62.73 -43.89 -88.74
N LYS A 7 -62.74 -43.34 -87.52
CA LYS A 7 -61.82 -43.77 -86.45
C LYS A 7 -62.14 -45.25 -86.17
N GLN A 8 -61.19 -46.14 -86.44
CA GLN A 8 -61.24 -47.53 -85.95
C GLN A 8 -61.35 -47.49 -84.42
N SER A 9 -62.30 -48.25 -83.85
CA SER A 9 -62.29 -48.59 -82.44
C SER A 9 -61.04 -49.45 -82.18
N GLN A 10 -60.09 -48.93 -81.41
CA GLN A 10 -58.98 -49.74 -80.93
C GLN A 10 -59.53 -50.77 -79.93
N ASP A 11 -59.26 -52.05 -80.17
CA ASP A 11 -59.56 -53.12 -79.23
C ASP A 11 -58.66 -52.95 -78.00
N LEU A 12 -59.27 -52.77 -76.82
CA LEU A 12 -58.57 -52.54 -75.56
C LEU A 12 -58.19 -53.86 -74.86
N GLN A 13 -58.74 -54.99 -75.31
CA GLN A 13 -58.50 -56.31 -74.71
C GLN A 13 -57.00 -56.71 -74.70
N PRO A 14 -56.19 -56.43 -75.73
CA PRO A 14 -54.75 -56.74 -75.71
C PRO A 14 -53.99 -55.96 -74.64
N VAL A 15 -54.33 -54.68 -74.46
CA VAL A 15 -53.70 -53.82 -73.44
C VAL A 15 -54.12 -54.28 -72.04
N PHE A 16 -55.40 -54.63 -71.86
CA PHE A 16 -55.92 -55.19 -70.61
C PHE A 16 -55.25 -56.51 -70.22
N ASN A 17 -55.09 -57.44 -71.17
CA ASN A 17 -54.39 -58.72 -70.92
C ASN A 17 -52.92 -58.47 -70.54
N ALA A 18 -52.23 -57.54 -71.21
CA ALA A 18 -50.87 -57.17 -70.86
C ALA A 18 -50.76 -56.55 -69.44
N ILE A 19 -51.77 -55.80 -69.00
CA ILE A 19 -51.86 -55.29 -67.62
C ILE A 19 -52.03 -56.47 -66.64
N GLN A 20 -52.91 -57.41 -66.92
CA GLN A 20 -53.13 -58.60 -66.07
C GLN A 20 -51.86 -59.45 -65.93
N ASP A 21 -51.12 -59.67 -67.01
CA ASP A 21 -49.86 -60.42 -66.99
C ASP A 21 -48.80 -59.79 -66.06
N VAL A 22 -48.75 -58.45 -66.02
CA VAL A 22 -47.84 -57.73 -65.13
C VAL A 22 -48.36 -57.76 -63.69
N LEU A 23 -49.68 -57.63 -63.48
CA LEU A 23 -50.30 -57.72 -62.14
C LEU A 23 -50.05 -59.07 -61.45
N ILE A 24 -50.09 -60.18 -62.19
CA ILE A 24 -49.77 -61.53 -61.68
C ILE A 24 -48.33 -61.60 -61.14
N LYS A 25 -47.40 -60.86 -61.75
CA LYS A 25 -45.99 -60.78 -61.31
C LYS A 25 -45.79 -59.83 -60.13
N VAL A 26 -46.53 -58.72 -60.10
CA VAL A 26 -46.39 -57.65 -59.10
C VAL A 26 -47.03 -58.05 -57.78
N LYS A 27 -48.27 -58.55 -57.76
CA LYS A 27 -49.04 -58.78 -56.53
C LYS A 27 -48.33 -59.65 -55.48
N PRO A 28 -47.74 -60.83 -55.83
CA PRO A 28 -47.10 -61.68 -54.84
C PRO A 28 -45.90 -60.97 -54.18
N LYS A 29 -45.12 -60.22 -54.97
CA LYS A 29 -43.91 -59.53 -54.53
C LYS A 29 -44.19 -58.39 -53.54
N VAL A 30 -45.38 -57.78 -53.60
CA VAL A 30 -45.77 -56.65 -52.73
C VAL A 30 -46.55 -57.13 -51.50
N THR A 31 -47.20 -58.30 -51.56
CA THR A 31 -48.03 -58.83 -50.46
C THR A 31 -47.20 -59.50 -49.34
N ASP A 32 -46.01 -60.01 -49.64
CA ASP A 32 -45.17 -60.75 -48.68
C ASP A 32 -44.46 -59.89 -47.61
N GLY A 33 -44.64 -58.57 -47.61
CA GLY A 33 -44.18 -57.65 -46.55
C GLY A 33 -42.65 -57.54 -46.35
N ASN A 34 -41.85 -58.38 -47.01
CA ASN A 34 -40.40 -58.50 -46.80
C ASN A 34 -39.63 -58.24 -48.11
N LEU A 35 -39.56 -56.97 -48.52
CA LEU A 35 -38.86 -56.54 -49.74
C LEU A 35 -37.34 -56.70 -49.59
N LYS A 36 -36.76 -57.69 -50.28
CA LYS A 36 -35.29 -57.80 -50.43
C LYS A 36 -34.80 -56.78 -51.49
N LYS A 37 -33.62 -56.18 -51.30
CA LYS A 37 -33.03 -55.19 -52.23
C LYS A 37 -32.94 -55.68 -53.68
N SER A 38 -32.61 -56.96 -53.89
CA SER A 38 -32.54 -57.56 -55.23
C SER A 38 -33.91 -57.67 -55.94
N SER A 39 -35.00 -57.86 -55.18
CA SER A 39 -36.36 -57.87 -55.72
C SER A 39 -36.94 -56.46 -55.96
N ALA A 40 -36.39 -55.42 -55.31
CA ALA A 40 -36.89 -54.06 -55.44
C ALA A 40 -36.71 -53.48 -56.85
N ARG A 41 -35.55 -53.70 -57.51
CA ARG A 41 -35.29 -53.18 -58.86
C ARG A 41 -36.18 -53.82 -59.93
N THR A 42 -36.29 -55.16 -59.91
CA THR A 42 -37.16 -55.87 -60.86
C THR A 42 -38.64 -55.51 -60.65
N LEU A 43 -39.05 -55.27 -59.41
CA LEU A 43 -40.38 -54.79 -59.08
C LEU A 43 -40.61 -53.34 -59.54
N LEU A 44 -39.62 -52.46 -59.47
CA LEU A 44 -39.72 -51.09 -60.00
C LEU A 44 -39.97 -51.09 -61.51
N ASP A 45 -39.22 -51.89 -62.26
CA ASP A 45 -39.41 -52.02 -63.71
C ASP A 45 -40.81 -52.57 -64.05
N ASP A 46 -41.27 -53.58 -63.32
CA ASP A 46 -42.61 -54.16 -63.46
C ASP A 46 -43.70 -53.11 -63.15
N LEU A 47 -43.52 -52.28 -62.11
CA LEU A 47 -44.47 -51.23 -61.71
C LEU A 47 -44.50 -50.06 -62.69
N ASP A 48 -43.35 -49.61 -63.21
CA ASP A 48 -43.29 -48.57 -64.23
C ASP A 48 -43.93 -49.06 -65.54
N LYS A 49 -43.72 -50.33 -65.90
CA LYS A 49 -44.39 -50.95 -67.05
C LYS A 49 -45.91 -51.03 -66.84
N LEU A 50 -46.35 -51.41 -65.64
CA LEU A 50 -47.77 -51.46 -65.28
C LEU A 50 -48.42 -50.07 -65.39
N ALA A 51 -47.77 -49.04 -64.86
CA ALA A 51 -48.24 -47.66 -64.96
C ALA A 51 -48.35 -47.18 -66.42
N ALA A 52 -47.35 -47.46 -67.26
CA ALA A 52 -47.35 -47.10 -68.67
C ALA A 52 -48.47 -47.81 -69.47
N LEU A 53 -48.72 -49.09 -69.19
CA LEU A 53 -49.81 -49.84 -69.82
C LEU A 53 -51.18 -49.31 -69.41
N ALA A 54 -51.38 -49.00 -68.13
CA ALA A 54 -52.63 -48.42 -67.63
C ALA A 54 -52.88 -46.99 -68.17
N GLU A 55 -51.82 -46.18 -68.30
CA GLU A 55 -51.90 -44.89 -68.97
C GLU A 55 -52.27 -45.03 -70.46
N SER A 56 -51.66 -46.01 -71.15
CA SER A 56 -51.99 -46.33 -72.55
C SER A 56 -53.45 -46.77 -72.72
N PHE A 57 -53.98 -47.59 -71.81
CA PHE A 57 -55.39 -47.97 -71.77
C PHE A 57 -56.30 -46.73 -71.63
N THR A 58 -55.94 -45.80 -70.73
CA THR A 58 -56.67 -44.54 -70.52
C THR A 58 -56.68 -43.65 -71.77
N GLN A 59 -55.59 -43.62 -72.54
CA GLN A 59 -55.49 -42.83 -73.77
C GLN A 59 -56.27 -43.43 -74.96
N GLN A 60 -56.36 -44.76 -75.03
CA GLN A 60 -56.99 -45.49 -76.14
C GLN A 60 -58.50 -45.69 -75.96
N ARG A 61 -59.04 -45.51 -74.75
CA ARG A 61 -60.47 -45.77 -74.48
C ARG A 61 -61.42 -44.83 -75.25
N PRO A 62 -62.41 -45.36 -75.99
CA PRO A 62 -63.27 -44.56 -76.86
C PRO A 62 -64.39 -43.82 -76.11
N ARG A 63 -64.63 -42.55 -76.46
CA ARG A 63 -65.66 -41.67 -75.84
C ARG A 63 -67.13 -42.08 -76.09
N ALA A 64 -67.40 -42.98 -77.03
CA ALA A 64 -68.77 -43.26 -77.50
C ALA A 64 -69.24 -44.70 -77.28
N ASN A 65 -68.32 -45.65 -77.08
CA ASN A 65 -68.65 -47.06 -76.86
C ASN A 65 -68.50 -47.38 -75.36
N LYS A 66 -69.37 -48.23 -74.78
CA LYS A 66 -69.38 -48.61 -73.36
C LYS A 66 -68.90 -50.05 -73.09
N ASP A 67 -68.52 -50.81 -74.14
CA ASP A 67 -68.10 -52.22 -74.02
C ASP A 67 -66.84 -52.44 -73.14
N TRP A 68 -66.09 -51.38 -72.84
CA TRP A 68 -64.90 -51.43 -72.01
C TRP A 68 -65.16 -51.18 -70.51
N LEU A 69 -66.42 -50.93 -70.10
CA LEU A 69 -66.77 -50.66 -68.69
C LEU A 69 -66.41 -51.81 -67.76
N ALA A 70 -66.66 -53.06 -68.17
CA ALA A 70 -66.30 -54.24 -67.36
C ALA A 70 -64.77 -54.38 -67.16
N LEU A 71 -63.99 -53.97 -68.18
CA LEU A 71 -62.53 -53.93 -68.10
C LEU A 71 -62.08 -52.79 -67.17
N ALA A 72 -62.71 -51.63 -67.27
CA ALA A 72 -62.44 -50.48 -66.40
C ALA A 72 -62.75 -50.77 -64.92
N GLU A 73 -63.89 -51.38 -64.61
CA GLU A 73 -64.21 -51.80 -63.23
C GLU A 73 -63.19 -52.79 -62.66
N ALA A 74 -62.69 -53.72 -63.49
CA ALA A 74 -61.65 -54.64 -63.07
C ALA A 74 -60.33 -53.90 -62.80
N LEU A 75 -59.94 -52.94 -63.65
CA LEU A 75 -58.73 -52.13 -63.44
C LEU A 75 -58.85 -51.23 -62.19
N ASP A 76 -60.02 -50.65 -61.93
CA ASP A 76 -60.27 -49.85 -60.73
C ASP A 76 -60.09 -50.68 -59.45
N ARG A 77 -60.73 -51.87 -59.38
CA ARG A 77 -60.57 -52.79 -58.24
C ARG A 77 -59.11 -53.15 -57.99
N GLU A 78 -58.37 -53.41 -59.07
CA GLU A 78 -56.94 -53.71 -59.00
C GLU A 78 -56.10 -52.52 -58.54
N GLY A 79 -56.41 -51.32 -59.03
CA GLY A 79 -55.77 -50.08 -58.62
C GLY A 79 -56.03 -49.74 -57.15
N VAL A 80 -57.27 -49.86 -56.68
CA VAL A 80 -57.65 -49.67 -55.27
C VAL A 80 -56.95 -50.70 -54.37
N HIS A 81 -56.86 -51.96 -54.81
CA HIS A 81 -56.14 -52.99 -54.07
C HIS A 81 -54.65 -52.65 -53.91
N LEU A 82 -53.96 -52.28 -55.00
CA LEU A 82 -52.56 -51.85 -54.93
C LEU A 82 -52.37 -50.57 -54.12
N TRP A 83 -53.32 -49.63 -54.18
CA TRP A 83 -53.31 -48.42 -53.37
C TRP A 83 -53.34 -48.74 -51.88
N ASN A 84 -54.22 -49.64 -51.45
CA ASN A 84 -54.35 -50.06 -50.07
C ASN A 84 -53.09 -50.81 -49.58
N ILE A 85 -52.52 -51.69 -50.41
CA ILE A 85 -51.25 -52.36 -50.11
C ILE A 85 -50.11 -51.36 -49.97
N SER A 86 -50.08 -50.31 -50.81
CA SER A 86 -49.05 -49.27 -50.69
C SER A 86 -49.02 -48.65 -49.29
N GLY A 87 -50.17 -48.59 -48.61
CA GLY A 87 -50.27 -48.10 -47.23
C GLY A 87 -49.38 -48.85 -46.22
N GLN A 88 -49.09 -50.13 -46.46
CA GLN A 88 -48.24 -50.96 -45.59
C GLN A 88 -46.74 -50.64 -45.72
N LEU A 89 -46.33 -49.99 -46.83
CA LEU A 89 -44.94 -49.62 -47.12
C LEU A 89 -44.61 -48.17 -46.74
N ARG A 90 -45.58 -47.44 -46.15
CA ARG A 90 -45.50 -45.99 -45.91
C ARG A 90 -44.40 -45.58 -44.92
N ASP A 91 -44.10 -46.41 -43.92
CA ASP A 91 -43.23 -46.05 -42.79
C ASP A 91 -41.80 -46.63 -42.87
N VAL A 92 -41.37 -47.11 -44.06
CA VAL A 92 -40.03 -47.72 -44.23
C VAL A 92 -38.99 -46.69 -44.69
N ALA A 93 -37.86 -46.59 -43.96
CA ALA A 93 -36.84 -45.57 -44.16
C ALA A 93 -35.82 -45.82 -45.31
N ASP A 94 -35.86 -46.98 -45.97
CA ASP A 94 -34.92 -47.34 -47.04
C ASP A 94 -35.26 -46.62 -48.37
N GLY A 95 -34.26 -46.04 -49.03
CA GLY A 95 -34.41 -45.25 -50.26
C GLY A 95 -34.90 -46.07 -51.46
N GLU A 96 -34.49 -47.33 -51.57
CA GLU A 96 -35.00 -48.23 -52.63
C GLU A 96 -36.47 -48.62 -52.34
N VAL A 97 -36.85 -48.82 -51.07
CA VAL A 97 -38.25 -49.13 -50.68
C VAL A 97 -39.17 -47.92 -50.87
N ARG A 98 -38.69 -46.70 -50.59
CA ARG A 98 -39.43 -45.46 -50.86
C ARG A 98 -39.69 -45.26 -52.35
N SER A 99 -38.73 -45.65 -53.19
CA SER A 99 -38.90 -45.64 -54.64
C SER A 99 -39.96 -46.65 -55.09
N VAL A 100 -39.95 -47.86 -54.52
CA VAL A 100 -40.98 -48.89 -54.77
C VAL A 100 -42.35 -48.40 -54.35
N TYR A 101 -42.47 -47.78 -53.17
CA TYR A 101 -43.72 -47.21 -52.67
C TYR A 101 -44.27 -46.12 -53.61
N ALA A 102 -43.43 -45.22 -54.09
CA ALA A 102 -43.84 -44.16 -55.03
C ALA A 102 -44.28 -44.74 -56.39
N SER A 103 -43.52 -45.69 -56.96
CA SER A 103 -43.89 -46.37 -58.21
C SER A 103 -45.16 -47.21 -58.06
N LEU A 104 -45.37 -47.84 -56.90
CA LEU A 104 -46.59 -48.59 -56.59
C LEU A 104 -47.80 -47.67 -56.53
N ARG A 105 -47.68 -46.48 -55.92
CA ARG A 105 -48.74 -45.46 -55.95
C ARG A 105 -49.00 -44.90 -57.34
N LEU A 106 -47.97 -44.77 -58.17
CA LEU A 106 -48.12 -44.38 -59.57
C LEU A 106 -48.91 -45.43 -60.36
N ALA A 107 -48.52 -46.71 -60.26
CA ALA A 107 -49.23 -47.79 -60.93
C ALA A 107 -50.68 -47.93 -60.45
N ALA A 108 -50.90 -47.87 -59.13
CA ALA A 108 -52.23 -47.90 -58.53
C ALA A 108 -53.10 -46.73 -59.03
N PHE A 109 -52.58 -45.51 -59.04
CA PHE A 109 -53.27 -44.34 -59.57
C PHE A 109 -53.62 -44.51 -61.05
N ARG A 110 -52.68 -44.94 -61.90
CA ARG A 110 -52.94 -45.12 -63.34
C ARG A 110 -54.00 -46.20 -63.62
N LEU A 111 -54.09 -47.24 -62.78
CA LEU A 111 -55.15 -48.25 -62.86
C LEU A 111 -56.52 -47.71 -62.44
N ILE A 112 -56.58 -46.95 -61.34
CA ILE A 112 -57.80 -46.23 -60.91
C ILE A 112 -58.24 -45.23 -61.99
N GLU A 113 -57.30 -44.50 -62.58
CA GLU A 113 -57.56 -43.55 -63.67
C GLU A 113 -58.08 -44.24 -64.94
N ALA A 114 -57.52 -45.40 -65.29
CA ALA A 114 -58.02 -46.24 -66.38
C ALA A 114 -59.46 -46.74 -66.14
N GLY A 115 -59.78 -46.98 -64.86
CA GLY A 115 -61.11 -47.39 -64.39
C GLY A 115 -62.13 -46.25 -64.22
N LEU A 116 -61.68 -44.99 -64.24
CA LEU A 116 -62.54 -43.83 -63.97
C LEU A 116 -63.57 -43.61 -65.10
N ASP A 117 -64.83 -43.39 -64.74
CA ASP A 117 -65.89 -43.03 -65.69
C ASP A 117 -65.57 -41.78 -66.51
N GLN A 118 -66.19 -41.63 -67.68
CA GLN A 118 -65.99 -40.48 -68.57
C GLN A 118 -66.61 -39.19 -68.02
N THR A 119 -67.68 -39.33 -67.22
CA THR A 119 -68.36 -38.25 -66.49
C THR A 119 -68.44 -38.66 -65.02
N PRO A 120 -67.31 -38.62 -64.29
CA PRO A 120 -67.27 -39.04 -62.90
C PRO A 120 -68.17 -38.15 -62.05
N ASN A 121 -68.88 -38.74 -61.09
CA ASN A 121 -69.65 -37.98 -60.11
C ASN A 121 -68.71 -37.22 -59.14
N THR A 122 -69.29 -36.32 -58.33
CA THR A 122 -68.54 -35.48 -57.39
C THR A 122 -67.66 -36.30 -56.42
N GLU A 123 -68.16 -37.44 -55.91
CA GLU A 123 -67.41 -38.31 -55.00
C GLU A 123 -66.21 -38.99 -55.68
N ALA A 124 -66.39 -39.51 -56.89
CA ALA A 124 -65.33 -40.12 -57.68
C ALA A 124 -64.27 -39.08 -58.07
N LEU A 125 -64.69 -37.84 -58.40
CA LEU A 125 -63.79 -36.71 -58.65
C LEU A 125 -62.97 -36.34 -57.41
N ILE A 126 -63.60 -36.26 -56.23
CA ILE A 126 -62.91 -36.02 -54.96
C ILE A 126 -61.88 -37.13 -54.69
N HIS A 127 -62.27 -38.40 -54.84
CA HIS A 127 -61.40 -39.54 -54.60
C HIS A 127 -60.19 -39.55 -55.54
N VAL A 128 -60.41 -39.47 -56.86
CA VAL A 128 -59.33 -39.51 -57.85
C VAL A 128 -58.41 -38.30 -57.74
N LEU A 129 -58.94 -37.11 -57.41
CA LEU A 129 -58.15 -35.91 -57.14
C LEU A 129 -57.21 -36.11 -55.94
N GLN A 130 -57.70 -36.70 -54.85
CA GLN A 130 -56.89 -36.99 -53.66
C GLN A 130 -55.81 -38.03 -53.96
N VAL A 131 -56.15 -39.11 -54.67
CA VAL A 131 -55.21 -40.17 -55.07
C VAL A 131 -54.12 -39.58 -55.97
N ALA A 132 -54.49 -38.85 -57.03
CA ALA A 132 -53.56 -38.19 -57.93
C ALA A 132 -52.63 -37.21 -57.19
N SER A 133 -53.18 -36.39 -56.30
CA SER A 133 -52.42 -35.40 -55.53
C SER A 133 -51.40 -36.04 -54.58
N LYS A 134 -51.78 -37.14 -53.91
CA LYS A 134 -50.88 -37.90 -53.03
C LYS A 134 -49.80 -38.63 -53.84
N THR A 135 -50.13 -39.19 -54.99
CA THR A 135 -49.16 -39.83 -55.90
C THR A 135 -48.16 -38.83 -56.43
N GLY A 136 -48.64 -37.68 -56.92
CA GLY A 136 -47.79 -36.60 -57.42
C GLY A 136 -46.81 -36.07 -56.37
N ALA A 137 -47.28 -35.87 -55.13
CA ALA A 137 -46.42 -35.46 -54.01
C ALA A 137 -45.31 -36.49 -53.72
N MET A 138 -45.64 -37.78 -53.64
CA MET A 138 -44.65 -38.84 -53.37
C MET A 138 -43.61 -38.97 -54.49
N LEU A 139 -44.03 -38.87 -55.76
CA LEU A 139 -43.11 -38.92 -56.90
C LEU A 139 -42.16 -37.71 -56.90
N SER A 140 -42.67 -36.54 -56.51
CA SER A 140 -41.86 -35.33 -56.33
C SER A 140 -40.86 -35.48 -55.18
N GLU A 141 -41.25 -36.10 -54.07
CA GLU A 141 -40.34 -36.36 -52.93
C GLU A 141 -39.13 -37.23 -53.29
N ILE A 142 -39.29 -38.19 -54.20
CA ILE A 142 -38.19 -39.04 -54.68
C ILE A 142 -37.45 -38.46 -55.90
N GLY A 143 -37.79 -37.24 -56.32
CA GLY A 143 -37.13 -36.54 -57.43
C GLY A 143 -37.55 -36.99 -58.84
N ARG A 144 -38.62 -37.79 -58.99
CA ARG A 144 -39.20 -38.14 -60.31
C ARG A 144 -40.13 -37.03 -60.81
N ASN A 145 -39.56 -35.85 -61.05
CA ASN A 145 -40.32 -34.63 -61.35
C ASN A 145 -41.20 -34.77 -62.61
N ASP A 146 -40.72 -35.44 -63.67
CA ASP A 146 -41.51 -35.64 -64.90
C ASP A 146 -42.79 -36.46 -64.65
N ALA A 147 -42.67 -37.55 -63.90
CA ALA A 147 -43.80 -38.39 -63.53
C ALA A 147 -44.75 -37.67 -62.57
N ALA A 148 -44.20 -36.94 -61.58
CA ALA A 148 -44.99 -36.11 -60.67
C ALA A 148 -45.77 -35.02 -61.44
N GLY A 149 -45.13 -34.33 -62.38
CA GLY A 149 -45.74 -33.32 -63.24
C GLY A 149 -46.86 -33.88 -64.11
N SER A 150 -46.67 -35.08 -64.68
CA SER A 150 -47.72 -35.77 -65.47
C SER A 150 -48.95 -36.09 -64.62
N VAL A 151 -48.76 -36.69 -63.43
CA VAL A 151 -49.85 -37.02 -62.50
C VAL A 151 -50.56 -35.77 -61.99
N LEU A 152 -49.82 -34.73 -61.61
CA LEU A 152 -50.40 -33.47 -61.12
C LEU A 152 -51.11 -32.67 -62.23
N SER A 153 -50.72 -32.86 -63.49
CA SER A 153 -51.47 -32.32 -64.64
C SER A 153 -52.80 -33.04 -64.85
N CYS A 154 -52.87 -34.34 -64.52
CA CYS A 154 -54.14 -35.06 -64.49
C CYS A 154 -55.00 -34.59 -63.32
N ALA A 155 -54.40 -34.40 -62.14
CA ALA A 155 -55.07 -33.82 -60.97
C ALA A 155 -55.66 -32.42 -61.26
N ALA A 156 -54.97 -31.58 -62.04
CA ALA A 156 -55.49 -30.28 -62.48
C ALA A 156 -56.82 -30.39 -63.25
N LYS A 157 -56.94 -31.40 -64.14
CA LYS A 157 -58.18 -31.65 -64.90
C LYS A 157 -59.32 -32.10 -63.99
N TYR A 158 -59.01 -32.90 -62.96
CA TYR A 158 -59.98 -33.34 -61.97
C TYR A 158 -60.45 -32.19 -61.07
N GLU A 159 -59.55 -31.29 -60.67
CA GLU A 159 -59.91 -30.08 -59.93
C GLU A 159 -60.80 -29.15 -60.76
N GLU A 160 -60.46 -28.92 -62.04
CA GLU A 160 -61.28 -28.10 -62.94
C GLU A 160 -62.67 -28.72 -63.18
N SER A 161 -62.74 -30.05 -63.34
CA SER A 161 -64.01 -30.77 -63.47
C SER A 161 -64.84 -30.69 -62.19
N LEU A 162 -64.20 -30.79 -61.02
CA LEU A 162 -64.85 -30.67 -59.72
C LEU A 162 -65.35 -29.25 -59.43
N LYS A 163 -64.67 -28.23 -59.96
CA LYS A 163 -65.09 -26.82 -59.89
C LYS A 163 -66.34 -26.54 -60.72
N ASN A 164 -66.51 -27.25 -61.84
CA ASN A 164 -67.63 -27.08 -62.77
C ASN A 164 -68.82 -28.00 -62.49
N ALA A 165 -68.78 -28.82 -61.44
CA ALA A 165 -69.88 -29.70 -61.04
C ALA A 165 -70.95 -28.93 -60.25
N ASP A 166 -72.24 -29.15 -60.57
CA ASP A 166 -73.37 -28.48 -59.92
C ASP A 166 -73.56 -28.97 -58.46
N ASP A 167 -73.45 -28.06 -57.50
CA ASP A 167 -73.57 -28.34 -56.07
C ASP A 167 -75.04 -28.60 -55.67
N THR A 168 -75.47 -29.85 -55.79
CA THR A 168 -76.83 -30.30 -55.42
C THR A 168 -76.90 -31.09 -54.12
N GLN A 169 -75.81 -31.20 -53.35
CA GLN A 169 -75.78 -31.98 -52.09
C GLN A 169 -75.08 -31.20 -50.95
N GLY A 170 -75.70 -31.18 -49.77
CA GLY A 170 -75.42 -30.26 -48.66
C GLY A 170 -74.03 -30.32 -48.00
N GLY A 171 -73.88 -29.59 -46.88
CA GLY A 171 -72.60 -29.14 -46.30
C GLY A 171 -71.47 -30.18 -46.09
N GLN A 172 -71.77 -31.47 -45.90
CA GLN A 172 -70.71 -32.50 -45.76
C GLN A 172 -69.94 -32.79 -47.07
N SER A 173 -70.59 -32.61 -48.23
CA SER A 173 -69.97 -32.79 -49.55
C SER A 173 -69.01 -31.62 -49.88
N GLU A 174 -69.39 -30.40 -49.48
CA GLU A 174 -68.56 -29.20 -49.60
C GLU A 174 -67.26 -29.29 -48.77
N ASP A 175 -67.33 -29.84 -47.55
CA ASP A 175 -66.13 -30.03 -46.73
C ASP A 175 -65.14 -31.02 -47.36
N ALA A 176 -65.65 -32.10 -47.96
CA ALA A 176 -64.83 -33.10 -48.65
C ALA A 176 -64.21 -32.55 -49.94
N LYS A 177 -64.97 -31.74 -50.67
CA LYS A 177 -64.52 -30.99 -51.86
C LYS A 177 -63.41 -30.01 -51.49
N ALA A 178 -63.60 -29.20 -50.44
CA ALA A 178 -62.60 -28.26 -49.95
C ALA A 178 -61.28 -28.96 -49.54
N ARG A 179 -61.36 -30.08 -48.80
CA ARG A 179 -60.17 -30.87 -48.42
C ARG A 179 -59.39 -31.40 -49.64
N ALA A 180 -60.09 -31.93 -50.64
CA ALA A 180 -59.45 -32.48 -51.84
C ALA A 180 -58.76 -31.39 -52.68
N VAL A 181 -59.40 -30.22 -52.83
CA VAL A 181 -58.86 -29.08 -53.57
C VAL A 181 -57.64 -28.49 -52.85
N VAL A 182 -57.70 -28.29 -51.53
CA VAL A 182 -56.53 -27.80 -50.77
C VAL A 182 -55.38 -28.81 -50.81
N LEU A 183 -55.67 -30.11 -50.70
CA LEU A 183 -54.65 -31.15 -50.83
C LEU A 183 -53.95 -31.07 -52.19
N TYR A 184 -54.70 -30.96 -53.28
CA TYR A 184 -54.17 -30.80 -54.63
C TYR A 184 -53.24 -29.59 -54.74
N HIS A 185 -53.73 -28.40 -54.39
CA HIS A 185 -52.93 -27.19 -54.48
C HIS A 185 -51.69 -27.29 -53.57
N SER A 186 -51.79 -27.87 -52.37
CA SER A 186 -50.64 -28.07 -51.48
C SER A 186 -49.57 -29.01 -52.08
N CYS A 187 -49.99 -30.11 -52.70
CA CYS A 187 -49.08 -31.07 -53.33
C CYS A 187 -48.44 -30.47 -54.60
N ARG A 188 -49.19 -29.71 -55.39
CA ARG A 188 -48.67 -29.05 -56.60
C ARG A 188 -47.71 -27.92 -56.25
N MET A 189 -48.03 -27.14 -55.23
CA MET A 189 -47.16 -26.13 -54.64
C MET A 189 -45.83 -26.73 -54.21
N GLU A 190 -45.87 -27.78 -53.40
CA GLU A 190 -44.68 -28.46 -52.88
C GLU A 190 -43.82 -29.07 -53.99
N ALA A 191 -44.45 -29.66 -55.01
CA ALA A 191 -43.74 -30.17 -56.17
C ALA A 191 -43.06 -29.06 -56.98
N ALA A 192 -43.75 -27.94 -57.22
CA ALA A 192 -43.18 -26.78 -57.89
C ALA A 192 -42.00 -26.17 -57.10
N CYS A 193 -42.08 -26.13 -55.76
CA CYS A 193 -40.96 -25.73 -54.91
C CYS A 193 -39.73 -26.62 -55.11
N ARG A 194 -39.91 -27.95 -55.18
CA ARG A 194 -38.81 -28.90 -55.39
C ARG A 194 -38.21 -28.82 -56.79
N GLU A 195 -39.02 -28.48 -57.80
CA GLU A 195 -38.57 -28.20 -59.17
C GLU A 195 -37.83 -26.85 -59.30
N GLY A 196 -37.80 -26.03 -58.23
CA GLY A 196 -37.23 -24.69 -58.24
C GLY A 196 -38.10 -23.64 -58.94
N ASN A 197 -39.36 -23.99 -59.28
CA ASN A 197 -40.30 -23.10 -59.93
C ASN A 197 -41.12 -22.31 -58.91
N ASN A 198 -40.48 -21.28 -58.34
CA ASN A 198 -41.07 -20.46 -57.27
C ASN A 198 -42.36 -19.75 -57.71
N GLY A 199 -42.48 -19.31 -58.97
CA GLY A 199 -43.67 -18.62 -59.46
C GLY A 199 -44.92 -19.50 -59.47
N VAL A 200 -44.78 -20.78 -59.88
CA VAL A 200 -45.89 -21.74 -59.82
C VAL A 200 -46.23 -22.09 -58.37
N ALA A 201 -45.23 -22.22 -57.50
CA ALA A 201 -45.47 -22.46 -56.08
C ALA A 201 -46.25 -21.31 -55.42
N GLU A 202 -45.87 -20.06 -55.69
CA GLU A 202 -46.58 -18.87 -55.19
C GLU A 202 -48.01 -18.80 -55.72
N PHE A 203 -48.23 -19.08 -57.00
CA PHE A 203 -49.57 -19.13 -57.58
C PHE A 203 -50.45 -20.20 -56.90
N MET A 204 -49.90 -21.38 -56.63
CA MET A 204 -50.64 -22.45 -55.92
C MET A 204 -50.91 -22.07 -54.46
N LEU A 205 -49.98 -21.40 -53.78
CA LEU A 205 -50.21 -20.84 -52.45
C LEU A 205 -51.33 -19.80 -52.46
N GLN A 206 -51.38 -18.93 -53.47
CA GLN A 206 -52.46 -17.98 -53.67
C GLN A 206 -53.80 -18.72 -53.83
N LYS A 207 -53.86 -19.80 -54.62
CA LYS A 207 -55.07 -20.63 -54.76
C LYS A 207 -55.54 -21.28 -53.45
N ILE A 208 -54.62 -21.67 -52.58
CA ILE A 208 -54.95 -22.18 -51.23
C ILE A 208 -55.55 -21.08 -50.36
N THR A 209 -55.03 -19.85 -50.48
CA THR A 209 -55.37 -18.71 -49.61
C THR A 209 -56.47 -17.80 -50.18
N GLU A 210 -56.86 -17.97 -51.45
CA GLU A 210 -57.91 -17.21 -52.14
C GLU A 210 -59.29 -17.35 -51.47
N ASN A 211 -59.54 -18.47 -50.79
CA ASN A 211 -60.80 -18.73 -50.09
C ASN A 211 -60.52 -19.27 -48.68
N GLU A 212 -60.43 -18.37 -47.70
CA GLU A 212 -60.15 -18.69 -46.30
C GLU A 212 -61.15 -19.69 -45.70
N HIS A 213 -62.39 -19.70 -46.19
CA HIS A 213 -63.41 -20.66 -45.75
C HIS A 213 -63.00 -22.12 -46.03
N ARG A 214 -62.29 -22.38 -47.13
CA ARG A 214 -61.80 -23.74 -47.46
C ARG A 214 -60.76 -24.23 -46.46
N VAL A 215 -59.95 -23.32 -45.92
CA VAL A 215 -58.93 -23.63 -44.91
C VAL A 215 -59.58 -23.79 -43.53
N SER A 216 -60.57 -22.96 -43.20
CA SER A 216 -61.31 -23.06 -41.93
C SER A 216 -62.17 -24.32 -41.80
N VAL A 217 -62.47 -25.00 -42.90
CA VAL A 217 -63.26 -26.25 -42.90
C VAL A 217 -62.38 -27.51 -42.77
N LEU A 218 -61.06 -27.38 -42.96
CA LEU A 218 -60.11 -28.50 -42.82
C LEU A 218 -60.07 -29.04 -41.38
N GLN A 219 -59.77 -30.32 -41.20
CA GLN A 219 -59.53 -30.88 -39.87
C GLN A 219 -58.20 -30.33 -39.29
N PRO A 220 -58.04 -30.23 -37.96
CA PRO A 220 -56.81 -29.72 -37.33
C PRO A 220 -55.53 -30.40 -37.83
N ARG A 221 -55.59 -31.72 -38.07
CA ARG A 221 -54.47 -32.51 -38.62
C ARG A 221 -54.10 -32.09 -40.06
N ASP A 222 -55.09 -31.78 -40.89
CA ASP A 222 -54.87 -31.38 -42.28
C ASP A 222 -54.29 -29.96 -42.36
N ARG A 223 -54.77 -29.06 -41.50
CA ARG A 223 -54.20 -27.71 -41.35
C ARG A 223 -52.76 -27.76 -40.84
N MET A 224 -52.46 -28.62 -39.87
CA MET A 224 -51.09 -28.84 -39.39
C MET A 224 -50.17 -29.38 -40.48
N SER A 225 -50.64 -30.34 -41.28
CA SER A 225 -49.87 -30.86 -42.42
C SER A 225 -49.59 -29.77 -43.45
N LEU A 226 -50.59 -28.93 -43.76
CA LEU A 226 -50.42 -27.78 -44.65
C LEU A 226 -49.42 -26.75 -44.09
N ALA A 227 -49.55 -26.38 -42.81
CA ALA A 227 -48.62 -25.49 -42.12
C ALA A 227 -47.18 -26.04 -42.14
N SER A 228 -47.01 -27.35 -41.95
CA SER A 228 -45.69 -28.01 -42.03
C SER A 228 -45.07 -27.92 -43.42
N LYS A 229 -45.86 -28.06 -44.49
CA LYS A 229 -45.38 -27.92 -45.88
C LYS A 229 -44.94 -26.48 -46.19
N LEU A 230 -45.74 -25.50 -45.74
CA LEU A 230 -45.40 -24.08 -45.87
C LEU A 230 -44.16 -23.72 -45.06
N PHE A 231 -44.04 -24.25 -43.85
CA PHE A 231 -42.88 -24.09 -43.00
C PHE A 231 -41.60 -24.62 -43.66
N GLU A 232 -41.59 -25.87 -44.16
CA GLU A 232 -40.40 -26.44 -44.81
C GLU A 232 -40.02 -25.68 -46.10
N THR A 233 -41.03 -25.21 -46.85
CA THR A 233 -40.80 -24.33 -48.01
C THR A 233 -40.13 -23.03 -47.57
N GLY A 234 -40.68 -22.31 -46.59
CA GLY A 234 -40.10 -21.09 -46.03
C GLY A 234 -38.70 -21.30 -45.45
N ARG A 235 -38.48 -22.42 -44.78
CA ARG A 235 -37.18 -22.83 -44.23
C ARG A 235 -36.14 -23.08 -45.31
N SER A 236 -36.51 -23.65 -46.46
CA SER A 236 -35.57 -23.85 -47.57
C SER A 236 -35.02 -22.54 -48.14
N PHE A 237 -35.84 -21.48 -48.17
CA PHE A 237 -35.40 -20.13 -48.57
C PHE A 237 -34.38 -19.55 -47.57
N LEU A 238 -34.50 -19.86 -46.28
CA LEU A 238 -33.52 -19.45 -45.27
C LEU A 238 -32.20 -20.25 -45.33
N ARG A 239 -32.24 -21.53 -45.74
CA ARG A 239 -31.04 -22.41 -45.85
C ARG A 239 -30.18 -22.09 -47.08
N THR A 240 -30.81 -21.79 -48.22
CA THR A 240 -30.10 -21.47 -49.48
C THR A 240 -29.32 -20.16 -49.40
N SER A 241 -29.71 -19.24 -48.51
CA SER A 241 -28.97 -18.01 -48.24
C SER A 241 -27.61 -18.21 -47.56
N GLY A 242 -27.31 -19.41 -47.01
CA GLY A 242 -26.07 -19.69 -46.27
C GLY A 242 -24.97 -20.42 -47.05
N ALA A 243 -25.30 -21.07 -48.17
CA ALA A 243 -24.39 -22.01 -48.84
C ALA A 243 -23.76 -21.49 -50.15
N SER A 244 -24.15 -20.32 -50.65
CA SER A 244 -23.59 -19.74 -51.88
C SER A 244 -23.23 -18.27 -51.66
N LYS A 245 -21.94 -17.99 -51.46
CA LYS A 245 -21.36 -16.64 -51.57
C LYS A 245 -21.17 -16.26 -53.05
N SER A 246 -22.19 -16.47 -53.87
CA SER A 246 -22.26 -15.93 -55.23
C SER A 246 -23.00 -14.60 -55.17
N ALA A 247 -22.32 -13.51 -55.48
CA ALA A 247 -22.80 -12.13 -55.34
C ALA A 247 -23.90 -11.71 -56.34
N ALA A 248 -24.69 -12.65 -56.89
CA ALA A 248 -25.64 -12.38 -57.97
C ALA A 248 -27.08 -12.89 -57.72
N GLU A 249 -27.38 -13.50 -56.57
CA GLU A 249 -28.77 -13.88 -56.26
C GLU A 249 -29.45 -12.87 -55.32
N PRO A 250 -30.70 -12.45 -55.60
CA PRO A 250 -31.46 -11.57 -54.72
C PRO A 250 -31.66 -12.22 -53.34
N PRO A 251 -31.78 -11.42 -52.26
CA PRO A 251 -32.02 -11.94 -50.93
C PRO A 251 -33.35 -12.72 -50.94
N ARG A 252 -33.31 -14.03 -50.72
CA ARG A 252 -34.50 -14.91 -50.66
C ARG A 252 -35.21 -14.85 -49.31
N ALA A 253 -34.72 -14.02 -48.38
CA ALA A 253 -35.29 -13.84 -47.04
C ALA A 253 -36.69 -13.19 -47.03
N PRO A 254 -37.04 -12.21 -47.89
CA PRO A 254 -38.41 -11.69 -48.02
C PRO A 254 -39.40 -12.76 -48.47
N ASP A 255 -38.99 -13.67 -49.36
CA ASP A 255 -39.84 -14.78 -49.77
C ASP A 255 -40.05 -15.75 -48.61
N ALA A 256 -39.01 -16.06 -47.83
CA ALA A 256 -39.16 -16.83 -46.60
C ALA A 256 -40.19 -16.22 -45.64
N VAL A 257 -40.20 -14.89 -45.46
CA VAL A 257 -41.20 -14.19 -44.65
C VAL A 257 -42.62 -14.48 -45.13
N LYS A 258 -42.90 -14.36 -46.44
CA LYS A 258 -44.25 -14.62 -47.00
C LYS A 258 -44.71 -16.04 -46.66
N TRP A 259 -43.87 -17.05 -46.89
CA TRP A 259 -44.18 -18.45 -46.65
C TRP A 259 -44.40 -18.75 -45.17
N LEU A 260 -43.54 -18.21 -44.29
CA LEU A 260 -43.61 -18.43 -42.85
C LEU A 260 -44.79 -17.70 -42.20
N GLN A 261 -45.15 -16.50 -42.66
CA GLN A 261 -46.37 -15.79 -42.22
C GLN A 261 -47.63 -16.61 -42.53
N ARG A 262 -47.69 -17.21 -43.73
CA ARG A 262 -48.82 -18.08 -44.10
C ARG A 262 -48.83 -19.36 -43.28
N ALA A 263 -47.68 -20.00 -43.08
CA ALA A 263 -47.56 -21.16 -42.18
C ALA A 263 -48.08 -20.83 -40.77
N PHE A 264 -47.73 -19.65 -40.24
CA PHE A 264 -48.19 -19.18 -38.94
C PHE A 264 -49.70 -18.91 -38.92
N SER A 265 -50.27 -18.23 -39.93
CA SER A 265 -51.72 -18.00 -39.98
C SER A 265 -52.54 -19.30 -39.97
N ILE A 266 -52.05 -20.36 -40.63
CA ILE A 266 -52.75 -21.65 -40.71
C ILE A 266 -52.61 -22.45 -39.40
N ILE A 267 -51.46 -22.38 -38.74
CA ILE A 267 -51.28 -23.07 -37.45
C ILE A 267 -52.10 -22.41 -36.34
N GLU A 268 -52.25 -21.08 -36.35
CA GLU A 268 -53.13 -20.35 -35.41
C GLU A 268 -54.61 -20.73 -35.59
N MET A 269 -55.07 -20.94 -36.82
CA MET A 269 -56.43 -21.45 -37.07
C MET A 269 -56.66 -22.88 -36.55
N SER A 270 -55.63 -23.55 -36.06
CA SER A 270 -55.64 -24.95 -35.64
C SER A 270 -55.53 -25.13 -34.12
N GLU A 271 -55.80 -24.08 -33.33
CA GLU A 271 -55.75 -24.04 -31.85
C GLU A 271 -56.41 -25.27 -31.20
N SER A 272 -55.60 -26.31 -31.01
CA SER A 272 -55.93 -27.53 -30.29
C SER A 272 -54.61 -28.09 -29.76
N PRO A 273 -54.11 -27.57 -28.61
CA PRO A 273 -52.81 -27.95 -28.04
C PRO A 273 -52.70 -29.45 -27.72
N GLU A 274 -53.83 -30.16 -27.65
CA GLU A 274 -53.91 -31.62 -27.50
C GLU A 274 -53.43 -32.39 -28.74
N THR A 275 -53.26 -31.74 -29.89
CA THR A 275 -52.77 -32.41 -31.11
C THR A 275 -51.26 -32.65 -31.03
N PRO A 276 -50.78 -33.90 -31.08
CA PRO A 276 -49.35 -34.20 -31.01
C PRO A 276 -48.55 -33.48 -32.11
N GLY A 277 -47.46 -32.80 -31.75
CA GLY A 277 -46.60 -32.07 -32.69
C GLY A 277 -46.99 -30.62 -32.97
N PHE A 278 -48.14 -30.15 -32.47
CA PHE A 278 -48.62 -28.77 -32.69
C PHE A 278 -47.64 -27.74 -32.13
N VAL A 279 -47.27 -27.91 -30.86
CA VAL A 279 -46.42 -26.96 -30.11
C VAL A 279 -45.01 -26.91 -30.73
N GLU A 280 -44.44 -28.05 -31.12
CA GLU A 280 -43.13 -28.13 -31.75
C GLU A 280 -43.10 -27.45 -33.13
N LEU A 281 -44.17 -27.63 -33.92
CA LEU A 281 -44.31 -26.98 -35.22
C LEU A 281 -44.48 -25.47 -35.06
N LYS A 282 -45.37 -25.00 -34.17
CA LYS A 282 -45.57 -23.57 -33.89
C LYS A 282 -44.26 -22.92 -33.43
N ARG A 283 -43.53 -23.52 -32.48
CA ARG A 283 -42.21 -23.04 -32.04
C ARG A 283 -41.19 -22.98 -33.19
N SER A 284 -41.20 -23.97 -34.08
CA SER A 284 -40.29 -24.00 -35.23
C SER A 284 -40.60 -22.90 -36.26
N ILE A 285 -41.90 -22.66 -36.53
CA ILE A 285 -42.36 -21.56 -37.38
C ILE A 285 -41.93 -20.22 -36.79
N LEU A 286 -42.23 -19.96 -35.51
CA LEU A 286 -41.86 -18.71 -34.83
C LEU A 286 -40.34 -18.45 -34.84
N ARG A 287 -39.52 -19.50 -34.63
CA ARG A 287 -38.06 -19.40 -34.69
C ARG A 287 -37.55 -19.02 -36.09
N CYS A 288 -38.09 -19.64 -37.14
CA CYS A 288 -37.71 -19.29 -38.51
C CYS A 288 -38.26 -17.93 -38.92
N LEU A 289 -39.46 -17.57 -38.47
CA LEU A 289 -40.12 -16.30 -38.80
C LEU A 289 -39.38 -15.12 -38.17
N SER A 290 -39.02 -15.20 -36.89
CA SER A 290 -38.16 -14.19 -36.24
C SER A 290 -36.83 -14.03 -36.98
N ARG A 291 -36.23 -15.13 -37.47
CA ARG A 291 -34.95 -15.08 -38.22
C ARG A 291 -35.13 -14.44 -39.59
N ALA A 292 -36.22 -14.75 -40.29
CA ALA A 292 -36.54 -14.15 -41.58
C ALA A 292 -36.78 -12.64 -41.44
N TYR A 293 -37.51 -12.22 -40.41
CA TYR A 293 -37.72 -10.81 -40.11
C TYR A 293 -36.43 -10.09 -39.74
N PHE A 294 -35.60 -10.68 -38.89
CA PHE A 294 -34.29 -10.12 -38.54
C PHE A 294 -33.39 -9.92 -39.78
N LEU A 295 -33.30 -10.91 -40.68
CA LEU A 295 -32.49 -10.80 -41.90
C LEU A 295 -33.03 -9.78 -42.91
N THR A 296 -34.33 -9.48 -42.87
CA THR A 296 -34.97 -8.51 -43.78
C THR A 296 -35.10 -7.11 -43.18
N SER A 297 -34.69 -6.93 -41.93
CA SER A 297 -34.74 -5.66 -41.20
C SER A 297 -33.95 -4.52 -41.87
N THR A 298 -32.88 -4.86 -42.60
CA THR A 298 -32.08 -3.89 -43.36
C THR A 298 -32.87 -3.22 -44.48
N HIS A 299 -33.85 -3.91 -45.04
CA HIS A 299 -34.71 -3.42 -46.12
C HIS A 299 -36.06 -2.93 -45.61
N ASN A 300 -36.54 -3.45 -44.48
CA ASN A 300 -37.78 -3.04 -43.84
C ASN A 300 -37.60 -2.96 -42.31
N PRO A 301 -37.42 -1.77 -41.73
CA PRO A 301 -37.14 -1.60 -40.31
C PRO A 301 -38.27 -2.11 -39.41
N ASP A 302 -39.53 -2.05 -39.85
CA ASP A 302 -40.70 -2.56 -39.10
C ASP A 302 -40.60 -4.08 -38.84
N ASN A 303 -39.78 -4.79 -39.62
CA ASN A 303 -39.54 -6.20 -39.38
C ASN A 303 -38.75 -6.46 -38.09
N LEU A 304 -38.05 -5.49 -37.50
CA LEU A 304 -37.42 -5.68 -36.19
C LEU A 304 -38.46 -5.87 -35.09
N ASP A 305 -39.51 -5.05 -35.07
CA ASP A 305 -40.59 -5.18 -34.08
C ASP A 305 -41.35 -6.51 -34.26
N ARG A 306 -41.54 -6.93 -35.51
CA ARG A 306 -42.14 -8.24 -35.82
C ARG A 306 -41.23 -9.39 -35.41
N ALA A 307 -39.91 -9.26 -35.62
CA ALA A 307 -38.93 -10.25 -35.19
C ALA A 307 -38.97 -10.41 -33.66
N GLU A 308 -39.01 -9.30 -32.92
CA GLU A 308 -39.12 -9.31 -31.48
C GLU A 308 -40.44 -9.93 -31.01
N ALA A 309 -41.58 -9.51 -31.56
CA ALA A 309 -42.89 -10.05 -31.19
C ALA A 309 -42.98 -11.57 -31.39
N SER A 310 -42.55 -12.07 -32.56
CA SER A 310 -42.51 -13.51 -32.84
C SER A 310 -41.55 -14.26 -31.90
N LEU A 311 -40.44 -13.63 -31.51
CA LEU A 311 -39.46 -14.25 -30.61
C LEU A 311 -39.92 -14.23 -29.15
N ASN A 312 -40.62 -13.18 -28.71
CA ASN A 312 -41.21 -13.11 -27.37
C ASN A 312 -42.32 -14.17 -27.21
N GLU A 313 -43.17 -14.35 -28.24
CA GLU A 313 -44.16 -15.44 -28.24
C GLU A 313 -43.48 -16.82 -28.19
N LEU A 314 -42.37 -17.00 -28.93
CA LEU A 314 -41.57 -18.22 -28.87
C LEU A 314 -41.00 -18.45 -27.46
N ILE A 315 -40.41 -17.44 -26.85
CA ILE A 315 -39.80 -17.54 -25.52
C ILE A 315 -40.87 -17.85 -24.47
N SER A 316 -42.02 -17.16 -24.49
CA SER A 316 -43.15 -17.48 -23.60
C SER A 316 -43.57 -18.95 -23.72
N SER A 317 -43.70 -19.45 -24.96
CA SER A 317 -44.04 -20.86 -25.18
C SER A 317 -42.95 -21.84 -24.72
N ILE A 318 -41.68 -21.43 -24.72
CA ILE A 318 -40.55 -22.24 -24.23
C ILE A 318 -40.53 -22.27 -22.71
N ASP A 319 -40.80 -21.13 -22.05
CA ASP A 319 -40.70 -20.99 -20.60
C ASP A 319 -41.78 -21.81 -19.87
N ASP A 320 -42.94 -22.00 -20.53
CA ASP A 320 -44.01 -22.91 -20.10
C ASP A 320 -43.67 -24.40 -20.30
N SER A 321 -42.54 -24.72 -20.95
CA SER A 321 -42.15 -26.10 -21.28
C SER A 321 -41.26 -26.74 -20.20
N VAL A 322 -41.35 -28.06 -20.07
CA VAL A 322 -40.52 -28.85 -19.14
C VAL A 322 -39.03 -28.81 -19.53
N ASP A 323 -38.73 -28.65 -20.82
CA ASP A 323 -37.36 -28.63 -21.38
C ASP A 323 -36.82 -27.21 -21.61
N ARG A 324 -37.29 -26.22 -20.85
CA ARG A 324 -36.93 -24.79 -21.00
C ARG A 324 -35.42 -24.50 -21.04
N ASP A 325 -34.62 -25.34 -20.40
CA ASP A 325 -33.16 -25.22 -20.31
C ASP A 325 -32.40 -25.91 -21.45
N SER A 326 -33.10 -26.39 -22.48
CA SER A 326 -32.47 -27.03 -23.65
C SER A 326 -31.54 -26.05 -24.40
N PRO A 327 -30.35 -26.50 -24.85
CA PRO A 327 -29.40 -25.65 -25.58
C PRO A 327 -29.96 -25.10 -26.89
N ALA A 328 -30.96 -25.76 -27.49
CA ALA A 328 -31.65 -25.25 -28.67
C ALA A 328 -32.44 -23.95 -28.40
N PHE A 329 -32.89 -23.75 -27.16
CA PHE A 329 -33.61 -22.55 -26.75
C PHE A 329 -32.70 -21.40 -26.34
N GLN A 330 -31.46 -21.70 -25.93
CA GLN A 330 -30.43 -20.69 -25.69
C GLN A 330 -30.12 -19.86 -26.93
N GLN A 331 -30.06 -20.48 -28.11
CA GLN A 331 -29.88 -19.73 -29.38
C GLN A 331 -30.99 -18.71 -29.63
N SER A 332 -32.22 -19.01 -29.18
CA SER A 332 -33.36 -18.11 -29.33
C SER A 332 -33.24 -16.90 -28.39
N ARG A 333 -32.72 -17.10 -27.17
CA ARG A 333 -32.45 -16.01 -26.21
C ARG A 333 -31.31 -15.10 -26.68
N TRP A 334 -30.22 -15.68 -27.22
CA TRP A 334 -29.15 -14.89 -27.86
C TRP A 334 -29.64 -14.06 -29.03
N MET A 335 -30.56 -14.62 -29.82
CA MET A 335 -31.16 -13.90 -30.94
C MET A 335 -32.02 -12.71 -30.47
N ARG A 336 -32.65 -12.79 -29.29
CA ARG A 336 -33.38 -11.66 -28.68
C ARG A 336 -32.43 -10.49 -28.41
N VAL A 337 -31.26 -10.77 -27.84
CA VAL A 337 -30.21 -9.75 -27.63
C VAL A 337 -29.78 -9.13 -28.96
N ALA A 338 -29.58 -9.93 -30.01
CA ALA A 338 -29.20 -9.42 -31.33
C ALA A 338 -30.27 -8.49 -31.95
N ILE A 339 -31.55 -8.85 -31.87
CA ILE A 339 -32.67 -8.00 -32.32
C ILE A 339 -32.71 -6.69 -31.53
N LEU A 340 -32.68 -6.78 -30.20
CA LEU A 340 -32.76 -5.60 -29.33
C LEU A 340 -31.59 -4.64 -29.56
N LYS A 341 -30.37 -5.16 -29.77
CA LYS A 341 -29.20 -4.35 -30.12
C LYS A 341 -29.39 -3.65 -31.47
N GLN A 342 -29.89 -4.35 -32.48
CA GLN A 342 -30.11 -3.74 -33.80
C GLN A 342 -31.23 -2.69 -33.78
N ARG A 343 -32.21 -2.82 -32.89
CA ARG A 343 -33.27 -1.81 -32.68
C ARG A 343 -32.83 -0.64 -31.80
N ASP A 344 -31.62 -0.66 -31.24
CA ASP A 344 -31.19 0.32 -30.24
C ASP A 344 -32.16 0.39 -29.04
N ALA A 345 -32.56 -0.79 -28.55
CA ALA A 345 -33.50 -0.91 -27.44
C ALA A 345 -32.93 -0.32 -26.14
N ALA A 346 -33.83 0.20 -25.29
CA ALA A 346 -33.45 0.78 -24.01
C ALA A 346 -32.76 -0.26 -23.08
N GLY A 347 -31.84 0.23 -22.25
CA GLY A 347 -31.05 -0.58 -21.32
C GLY A 347 -31.84 -1.61 -20.50
N PRO A 348 -33.02 -1.30 -19.92
CA PRO A 348 -33.79 -2.27 -19.16
C PRO A 348 -34.24 -3.51 -19.97
N GLN A 349 -34.58 -3.34 -21.24
CA GLN A 349 -34.99 -4.45 -22.12
C GLN A 349 -33.81 -5.37 -22.44
N LEU A 350 -32.63 -4.77 -22.69
CA LEU A 350 -31.40 -5.52 -22.88
C LEU A 350 -31.00 -6.27 -21.61
N LEU A 351 -31.14 -5.63 -20.44
CA LEU A 351 -30.87 -6.26 -19.15
C LEU A 351 -31.76 -7.49 -18.95
N GLU A 352 -33.06 -7.38 -19.16
CA GLU A 352 -34.01 -8.50 -19.07
C GLU A 352 -33.66 -9.65 -20.03
N ALA A 353 -33.21 -9.32 -21.24
CA ALA A 353 -32.78 -10.33 -22.20
C ALA A 353 -31.49 -11.06 -21.73
N PHE A 354 -30.53 -10.34 -21.16
CA PHE A 354 -29.33 -10.94 -20.57
C PHE A 354 -29.65 -11.75 -19.30
N THR A 355 -30.53 -11.28 -18.42
CA THR A 355 -30.95 -12.06 -17.23
C THR A 355 -31.64 -13.35 -17.65
N SER A 356 -32.50 -13.31 -18.68
CA SER A 356 -33.14 -14.50 -19.23
C SER A 356 -32.12 -15.53 -19.76
N ILE A 357 -31.02 -15.09 -20.40
CA ILE A 357 -29.91 -15.99 -20.81
C ILE A 357 -29.25 -16.61 -19.57
N ILE A 358 -28.92 -15.78 -18.58
CA ILE A 358 -28.23 -16.17 -17.34
C ILE A 358 -29.05 -17.16 -16.51
N ASP A 359 -30.38 -17.03 -16.50
CA ASP A 359 -31.25 -17.90 -15.71
C ASP A 359 -31.43 -19.31 -16.27
N HIS A 360 -31.25 -19.48 -17.59
CA HIS A 360 -31.55 -20.73 -18.30
C HIS A 360 -30.30 -21.44 -18.85
N MET A 361 -29.09 -20.98 -18.50
CA MET A 361 -27.86 -21.64 -18.93
C MET A 361 -27.59 -22.89 -18.07
N VAL A 362 -27.70 -24.09 -18.64
CA VAL A 362 -27.39 -25.35 -17.93
C VAL A 362 -26.60 -26.30 -18.85
N LEU A 363 -25.62 -27.00 -18.25
CA LEU A 363 -24.68 -28.03 -18.75
C LEU A 363 -23.25 -27.57 -19.13
N ASP A 364 -23.07 -26.35 -19.62
CA ASP A 364 -21.74 -25.77 -19.88
C ASP A 364 -21.76 -24.27 -19.56
N PHE A 365 -21.71 -23.95 -18.27
CA PHE A 365 -21.69 -22.57 -17.78
C PHE A 365 -20.48 -21.79 -18.31
N GLU A 366 -19.40 -22.47 -18.73
CA GLU A 366 -18.18 -21.84 -19.23
C GLU A 366 -18.37 -21.17 -20.59
N SER A 367 -18.97 -21.86 -21.56
CA SER A 367 -19.25 -21.28 -22.88
C SER A 367 -20.30 -20.17 -22.78
N GLY A 368 -21.29 -20.30 -21.89
CA GLY A 368 -22.29 -19.27 -21.60
C GLY A 368 -21.67 -17.98 -21.08
N ILE A 369 -20.85 -18.05 -20.02
CA ILE A 369 -20.16 -16.88 -19.46
C ILE A 369 -19.20 -16.27 -20.49
N THR A 370 -18.51 -17.09 -21.27
CA THR A 370 -17.63 -16.59 -22.33
C THR A 370 -18.41 -15.80 -23.38
N GLY A 371 -19.58 -16.29 -23.79
CA GLY A 371 -20.49 -15.58 -24.69
C GLY A 371 -20.99 -14.25 -24.10
N ILE A 372 -21.41 -14.25 -22.83
CA ILE A 372 -21.83 -13.03 -22.12
C ILE A 372 -20.70 -12.00 -22.09
N LEU A 373 -19.51 -12.40 -21.64
CA LEU A 373 -18.37 -11.50 -21.56
C LEU A 373 -17.94 -10.96 -22.94
N GLN A 374 -18.04 -11.77 -24.00
CA GLN A 374 -17.75 -11.34 -25.36
C GLN A 374 -18.78 -10.31 -25.85
N GLU A 375 -20.06 -10.56 -25.63
CA GLU A 375 -21.13 -9.63 -26.04
C GLU A 375 -21.10 -8.32 -25.25
N LEU A 376 -20.83 -8.37 -23.94
CA LEU A 376 -20.70 -7.16 -23.11
C LEU A 376 -19.56 -6.25 -23.57
N ARG A 377 -18.48 -6.79 -24.15
CA ARG A 377 -17.41 -5.97 -24.75
C ARG A 377 -17.91 -5.11 -25.91
N THR A 378 -18.89 -5.59 -26.66
CA THR A 378 -19.50 -4.82 -27.77
C THR A 378 -20.39 -3.68 -27.27
N LEU A 379 -20.83 -3.74 -26.01
CA LEU A 379 -21.66 -2.73 -25.34
C LEU A 379 -20.88 -1.84 -24.38
N SER A 380 -19.57 -1.73 -24.57
CA SER A 380 -18.66 -1.10 -23.60
C SER A 380 -18.96 0.37 -23.27
N GLN A 381 -19.74 1.08 -24.11
CA GLN A 381 -20.20 2.45 -23.88
C GLN A 381 -21.39 2.52 -22.91
N ASN A 382 -22.17 1.45 -22.79
CA ASN A 382 -23.36 1.39 -21.93
C ASN A 382 -23.01 0.90 -20.52
N HIS A 383 -22.29 1.73 -19.76
CA HIS A 383 -21.71 1.36 -18.47
C HIS A 383 -22.72 0.75 -17.47
N VAL A 384 -23.87 1.41 -17.27
CA VAL A 384 -24.90 0.96 -16.31
C VAL A 384 -25.43 -0.43 -16.65
N LEU A 385 -25.72 -0.69 -17.94
CA LEU A 385 -26.21 -1.98 -18.41
C LEU A 385 -25.14 -3.06 -18.21
N VAL A 386 -23.91 -2.80 -18.66
CA VAL A 386 -22.82 -3.77 -18.59
C VAL A 386 -22.54 -4.16 -17.15
N THR A 387 -22.48 -3.20 -16.23
CA THR A 387 -22.30 -3.47 -14.80
C THR A 387 -23.46 -4.29 -14.23
N ALA A 388 -24.72 -3.91 -14.51
CA ALA A 388 -25.89 -4.64 -14.02
C ALA A 388 -25.89 -6.11 -14.47
N VAL A 389 -25.50 -6.39 -15.73
CA VAL A 389 -25.38 -7.77 -16.23
C VAL A 389 -24.26 -8.52 -15.53
N HIS A 390 -23.09 -7.91 -15.31
CA HIS A 390 -21.99 -8.54 -14.56
C HIS A 390 -22.42 -8.87 -13.13
N GLN A 391 -23.08 -7.94 -12.43
CA GLN A 391 -23.57 -8.15 -11.06
C GLN A 391 -24.61 -9.26 -10.99
N TYR A 392 -25.54 -9.33 -11.95
CA TYR A 392 -26.53 -10.40 -12.02
C TYR A 392 -25.88 -11.76 -12.30
N ALA A 393 -24.95 -11.82 -13.26
CA ALA A 393 -24.19 -13.04 -13.56
C ALA A 393 -23.36 -13.52 -12.37
N LEU A 394 -22.75 -12.59 -11.63
CA LEU A 394 -21.98 -12.87 -10.42
C LEU A 394 -22.88 -13.46 -9.33
N LYS A 395 -24.03 -12.83 -9.06
CA LYS A 395 -25.01 -13.32 -8.09
C LYS A 395 -25.49 -14.73 -8.45
N LYS A 396 -25.85 -14.95 -9.72
CA LYS A 396 -26.29 -16.27 -10.19
C LYS A 396 -25.21 -17.33 -10.05
N ALA A 397 -23.95 -16.99 -10.38
CA ALA A 397 -22.82 -17.91 -10.23
C ALA A 397 -22.62 -18.35 -8.77
N LEU A 398 -22.90 -17.48 -7.81
CA LEU A 398 -22.81 -17.76 -6.37
C LEU A 398 -24.01 -18.57 -5.84
N GLU A 399 -25.20 -18.40 -6.42
CA GLU A 399 -26.42 -19.14 -6.05
C GLU A 399 -26.44 -20.59 -6.55
N LEU A 400 -25.61 -20.94 -7.54
CA LEU A 400 -25.56 -22.29 -8.10
C LEU A 400 -25.08 -23.33 -7.09
N GLN A 401 -25.86 -24.41 -6.93
CA GLN A 401 -25.54 -25.52 -6.04
C GLN A 401 -24.27 -26.27 -6.49
N ASN A 402 -23.63 -26.97 -5.55
CA ASN A 402 -22.42 -27.76 -5.77
C ASN A 402 -21.19 -26.97 -6.26
N ASN A 403 -21.13 -25.66 -6.01
CA ASN A 403 -19.99 -24.80 -6.35
C ASN A 403 -19.61 -24.75 -7.83
N VAL A 404 -20.52 -25.14 -8.74
CA VAL A 404 -20.27 -25.20 -10.19
C VAL A 404 -19.99 -23.81 -10.78
N GLY A 405 -20.57 -22.75 -10.20
CA GLY A 405 -20.36 -21.37 -10.64
C GLY A 405 -19.08 -20.71 -10.11
N LEU A 406 -18.48 -21.22 -9.02
CA LEU A 406 -17.31 -20.60 -8.38
C LEU A 406 -16.09 -20.42 -9.29
N PRO A 407 -15.74 -21.35 -10.22
CA PRO A 407 -14.62 -21.18 -11.14
C PRO A 407 -14.75 -20.01 -12.13
N HIS A 408 -15.92 -19.36 -12.19
CA HIS A 408 -16.19 -18.27 -13.12
C HIS A 408 -16.35 -16.91 -12.43
N VAL A 409 -16.47 -16.92 -11.10
CA VAL A 409 -16.61 -15.73 -10.25
C VAL A 409 -15.43 -14.78 -10.45
N ASP A 410 -14.22 -15.31 -10.52
CA ASP A 410 -13.00 -14.53 -10.76
C ASP A 410 -12.99 -13.85 -12.12
N ARG A 411 -13.39 -14.56 -13.19
CA ARG A 411 -13.48 -14.03 -14.55
C ARG A 411 -14.50 -12.90 -14.65
N LEU A 412 -15.68 -13.09 -14.04
CA LEU A 412 -16.74 -12.08 -13.99
C LEU A 412 -16.27 -10.84 -13.23
N LEU A 413 -15.66 -11.03 -12.06
CA LEU A 413 -15.17 -9.95 -11.23
C LEU A 413 -14.02 -9.17 -11.89
N LEU A 414 -13.04 -9.87 -12.48
CA LEU A 414 -11.94 -9.24 -13.21
C LEU A 414 -12.46 -8.42 -14.40
N SER A 415 -13.42 -8.97 -15.15
CA SER A 415 -14.06 -8.26 -16.27
C SER A 415 -14.79 -7.00 -15.78
N LEU A 416 -15.54 -7.10 -14.68
CA LEU A 416 -16.22 -5.97 -14.06
C LEU A 416 -15.23 -4.88 -13.62
N VAL A 417 -14.15 -5.23 -12.91
CA VAL A 417 -13.13 -4.27 -12.46
C VAL A 417 -12.49 -3.54 -13.65
N VAL A 418 -12.18 -4.25 -14.74
CA VAL A 418 -11.66 -3.64 -15.97
C VAL A 418 -12.70 -2.73 -16.62
N HIS A 419 -13.99 -3.10 -16.61
CA HIS A 419 -15.05 -2.28 -17.14
C HIS A 419 -15.23 -0.98 -16.33
N CYS A 420 -15.34 -1.08 -15.01
CA CYS A 420 -15.44 0.07 -14.10
C CYS A 420 -14.25 1.02 -14.24
N SER A 421 -13.04 0.53 -14.55
CA SER A 421 -11.86 1.38 -14.77
C SER A 421 -11.98 2.33 -15.97
N ARG A 422 -12.93 2.08 -16.88
CA ARG A 422 -13.18 2.87 -18.09
C ARG A 422 -14.39 3.80 -17.94
N ASP A 423 -15.11 3.71 -16.83
CA ASP A 423 -16.27 4.57 -16.58
C ASP A 423 -15.79 6.00 -16.27
N GLU A 424 -16.42 6.99 -16.89
CA GLU A 424 -16.16 8.40 -16.66
C GLU A 424 -16.67 8.85 -15.27
N ASN A 425 -17.69 8.18 -14.73
CA ASN A 425 -18.21 8.44 -13.39
C ASN A 425 -17.53 7.55 -12.36
N HIS A 426 -16.44 8.05 -11.77
CA HIS A 426 -15.67 7.34 -10.75
C HIS A 426 -16.51 6.91 -9.53
N ALA A 427 -17.42 7.76 -9.05
CA ALA A 427 -18.23 7.44 -7.88
C ALA A 427 -19.15 6.22 -8.14
N ARG A 428 -19.74 6.15 -9.33
CA ARG A 428 -20.51 4.97 -9.77
C ARG A 428 -19.62 3.74 -9.91
N ALA A 429 -18.48 3.87 -10.58
CA ALA A 429 -17.54 2.77 -10.78
C ALA A 429 -17.11 2.12 -9.44
N MET A 430 -16.83 2.93 -8.43
CA MET A 430 -16.45 2.45 -7.11
C MET A 430 -17.62 1.83 -6.35
N GLN A 431 -18.82 2.40 -6.45
CA GLN A 431 -20.05 1.82 -5.87
C GLN A 431 -20.36 0.45 -6.49
N ASP A 432 -20.15 0.31 -7.79
CA ASP A 432 -20.37 -0.93 -8.53
C ASP A 432 -19.39 -2.04 -8.12
N ILE A 433 -18.11 -1.69 -7.93
CA ILE A 433 -17.09 -2.61 -7.40
C ILE A 433 -17.44 -3.00 -5.96
N ALA A 434 -17.82 -2.03 -5.12
CA ALA A 434 -18.22 -2.27 -3.75
C ALA A 434 -19.43 -3.23 -3.69
N THR A 435 -20.43 -3.03 -4.55
CA THR A 435 -21.61 -3.91 -4.64
C THR A 435 -21.23 -5.33 -5.03
N ALA A 436 -20.33 -5.51 -6.00
CA ALA A 436 -19.84 -6.83 -6.38
C ALA A 436 -19.04 -7.52 -5.25
N PHE A 437 -18.21 -6.76 -4.53
CA PHE A 437 -17.50 -7.25 -3.37
C PHE A 437 -18.42 -7.58 -2.18
N SER A 438 -19.47 -6.78 -1.94
CA SER A 438 -20.49 -7.07 -0.93
C SER A 438 -21.24 -8.36 -1.28
N CYS A 439 -21.63 -8.55 -2.53
CA CYS A 439 -22.28 -9.79 -2.99
C CYS A 439 -21.42 -11.04 -2.71
N LEU A 440 -20.11 -10.95 -2.94
CA LEU A 440 -19.16 -12.04 -2.62
C LEU A 440 -19.02 -12.26 -1.11
N SER A 441 -19.01 -11.19 -0.32
CA SER A 441 -18.90 -11.27 1.13
C SER A 441 -20.17 -11.82 1.79
N GLU A 442 -21.35 -11.47 1.27
CA GLU A 442 -22.65 -12.00 1.72
C GLU A 442 -22.79 -13.49 1.39
N ALA A 443 -22.20 -13.94 0.29
CA ALA A 443 -22.08 -15.36 -0.05
C ALA A 443 -20.95 -16.09 0.70
N GLU A 444 -20.30 -15.44 1.67
CA GLU A 444 -19.14 -15.95 2.43
C GLU A 444 -17.99 -16.47 1.54
N HIS A 445 -17.86 -15.94 0.33
CA HIS A 445 -16.87 -16.37 -0.65
C HIS A 445 -15.61 -15.50 -0.61
N THR A 446 -14.50 -16.08 -0.18
CA THR A 446 -13.17 -15.46 -0.29
C THR A 446 -12.46 -15.92 -1.55
N LEU A 447 -11.88 -14.99 -2.30
CA LEU A 447 -11.18 -15.32 -3.53
C LEU A 447 -9.88 -16.09 -3.26
N PRO A 448 -9.54 -17.10 -4.10
CA PRO A 448 -8.25 -17.78 -4.03
C PRO A 448 -7.07 -16.84 -4.32
N LYS A 449 -5.86 -17.24 -3.92
CA LYS A 449 -4.65 -16.40 -4.02
C LYS A 449 -4.36 -15.84 -5.42
N VAL A 450 -4.58 -16.62 -6.47
CA VAL A 450 -4.29 -16.22 -7.86
C VAL A 450 -5.28 -15.14 -8.36
N PRO A 451 -6.60 -15.36 -8.33
CA PRO A 451 -7.60 -14.31 -8.59
C PRO A 451 -7.43 -13.05 -7.74
N THR A 452 -7.16 -13.20 -6.44
CA THR A 452 -6.92 -12.07 -5.53
C THR A 452 -5.72 -11.23 -5.99
N THR A 453 -4.62 -11.88 -6.37
CA THR A 453 -3.42 -11.18 -6.88
C THR A 453 -3.72 -10.45 -8.19
N ALA A 454 -4.50 -11.05 -9.10
CA ALA A 454 -4.91 -10.41 -10.35
C ALA A 454 -5.79 -9.18 -10.10
N CYS A 455 -6.78 -9.28 -9.21
CA CYS A 455 -7.65 -8.16 -8.82
C CYS A 455 -6.82 -7.03 -8.20
N LEU A 456 -5.97 -7.34 -7.22
CA LEU A 456 -5.09 -6.35 -6.57
C LEU A 456 -4.17 -5.65 -7.57
N THR A 457 -3.60 -6.41 -8.53
CA THR A 457 -2.73 -5.85 -9.56
C THR A 457 -3.48 -4.84 -10.44
N LEU A 458 -4.72 -5.17 -10.85
CA LEU A 458 -5.56 -4.25 -11.63
C LEU A 458 -5.93 -3.01 -10.82
N LEU A 459 -6.41 -3.17 -9.58
CA LEU A 459 -6.75 -2.06 -8.68
C LEU A 459 -5.53 -1.14 -8.47
N TRP A 460 -4.34 -1.70 -8.26
CA TRP A 460 -3.11 -0.92 -8.13
C TRP A 460 -2.71 -0.22 -9.43
N GLN A 461 -2.85 -0.88 -10.58
CA GLN A 461 -2.56 -0.27 -11.88
C GLN A 461 -3.48 0.93 -12.14
N PHE A 462 -4.78 0.80 -11.86
CA PHE A 462 -5.75 1.88 -12.03
C PHE A 462 -5.54 3.01 -11.01
N GLY A 463 -5.31 2.67 -9.74
CA GLY A 463 -4.94 3.66 -8.71
C GLY A 463 -3.65 4.41 -9.08
N ASN A 464 -2.62 3.71 -9.58
CA ASN A 464 -1.38 4.36 -10.04
C ASN A 464 -1.63 5.28 -11.25
N ARG A 465 -2.48 4.89 -12.22
CA ARG A 465 -2.84 5.74 -13.36
C ARG A 465 -3.51 7.03 -12.89
N GLN A 466 -4.47 6.95 -11.97
CA GLN A 466 -5.12 8.14 -11.41
C GLN A 466 -4.17 9.00 -10.59
N PHE A 467 -3.24 8.37 -9.85
CA PHE A 467 -2.18 9.07 -9.14
C PHE A 467 -1.29 9.85 -10.11
N THR A 468 -0.81 9.23 -11.20
CA THR A 468 -0.02 9.95 -12.23
C THR A 468 -0.81 11.09 -12.88
N ALA A 469 -2.12 10.94 -13.03
CA ALA A 469 -3.03 11.98 -13.52
C ALA A 469 -3.37 13.07 -12.48
N LYS A 470 -2.78 13.03 -11.29
CA LYS A 470 -3.03 13.95 -10.16
C LYS A 470 -4.47 13.93 -9.61
N ARG A 471 -5.23 12.87 -9.87
CA ARG A 471 -6.56 12.64 -9.30
C ARG A 471 -6.44 11.83 -8.02
N TRP A 472 -6.03 12.50 -6.95
CA TRP A 472 -5.59 11.84 -5.71
C TRP A 472 -6.72 11.10 -4.97
N VAL A 473 -7.91 11.69 -4.88
CA VAL A 473 -9.07 11.05 -4.22
C VAL A 473 -9.46 9.78 -4.96
N GLU A 474 -9.57 9.87 -6.29
CA GLU A 474 -9.91 8.73 -7.14
C GLU A 474 -8.88 7.61 -7.00
N ALA A 475 -7.58 7.96 -7.00
CA ALA A 475 -6.50 7.00 -6.76
C ALA A 475 -6.60 6.32 -5.39
N ALA A 476 -6.95 7.07 -4.34
CA ALA A 476 -7.13 6.53 -2.99
C ALA A 476 -8.25 5.49 -2.95
N ASP A 477 -9.39 5.76 -3.61
CA ASP A 477 -10.53 4.83 -3.65
C ASP A 477 -10.15 3.50 -4.31
N TRP A 478 -9.41 3.54 -5.43
CA TRP A 478 -8.90 2.33 -6.10
C TRP A 478 -7.98 1.52 -5.19
N PHE A 479 -7.09 2.16 -4.44
CA PHE A 479 -6.23 1.47 -3.49
C PHE A 479 -7.01 0.91 -2.29
N LEU A 480 -8.00 1.64 -1.78
CA LEU A 480 -8.82 1.22 -0.64
C LEU A 480 -9.74 0.05 -0.99
N ALA A 481 -10.25 -0.05 -2.23
CA ALA A 481 -10.98 -1.23 -2.70
C ALA A 481 -10.15 -2.52 -2.57
N GLY A 482 -8.82 -2.42 -2.69
CA GLY A 482 -7.89 -3.54 -2.46
C GLY A 482 -7.80 -4.04 -1.01
N THR A 483 -8.54 -3.44 -0.08
CA THR A 483 -8.53 -3.81 1.36
C THR A 483 -9.79 -4.56 1.79
N HIS A 484 -10.67 -4.89 0.85
CA HIS A 484 -11.93 -5.59 1.12
C HIS A 484 -11.71 -7.03 1.62
N SER A 485 -12.60 -7.54 2.48
CA SER A 485 -12.53 -8.88 3.10
C SER A 485 -12.45 -10.04 2.10
N VAL A 486 -13.09 -9.87 0.94
CA VAL A 486 -13.06 -10.82 -0.19
C VAL A 486 -11.65 -11.09 -0.70
N LEU A 487 -10.72 -10.14 -0.51
CA LEU A 487 -9.30 -10.24 -0.92
C LEU A 487 -8.38 -10.69 0.24
N SER A 488 -8.97 -11.20 1.34
CA SER A 488 -8.26 -11.58 2.57
C SER A 488 -7.17 -12.65 2.39
N SER A 489 -7.25 -13.47 1.33
CA SER A 489 -6.23 -14.48 1.03
C SER A 489 -4.81 -13.92 0.88
N MET A 490 -4.70 -12.62 0.54
CA MET A 490 -3.43 -11.88 0.40
C MET A 490 -3.34 -10.68 1.36
N ALA A 491 -4.24 -10.54 2.34
CA ALA A 491 -4.33 -9.34 3.19
C ALA A 491 -3.03 -9.04 3.96
N HIS A 492 -2.35 -10.08 4.46
CA HIS A 492 -1.10 -9.93 5.21
C HIS A 492 0.04 -9.28 4.40
N VAL A 493 0.06 -9.45 3.07
CA VAL A 493 1.10 -8.85 2.19
C VAL A 493 0.63 -7.55 1.56
N SER A 494 -0.66 -7.47 1.22
CA SER A 494 -1.19 -6.43 0.32
C SER A 494 -1.95 -5.33 1.05
N GLY A 495 -2.58 -5.63 2.19
CA GLY A 495 -3.45 -4.68 2.90
C GLY A 495 -2.68 -3.43 3.35
N ALA A 496 -1.55 -3.61 4.04
CA ALA A 496 -0.71 -2.50 4.47
C ALA A 496 -0.21 -1.65 3.29
N LYS A 497 0.13 -2.29 2.16
CA LYS A 497 0.56 -1.60 0.93
C LYS A 497 -0.56 -0.76 0.31
N CYS A 498 -1.79 -1.28 0.29
CA CYS A 498 -2.98 -0.54 -0.17
C CYS A 498 -3.23 0.71 0.69
N PHE A 499 -3.21 0.55 2.02
CA PHE A 499 -3.39 1.68 2.94
C PHE A 499 -2.27 2.72 2.81
N ARG A 500 -1.00 2.31 2.73
CA ARG A 500 0.12 3.23 2.50
C ARG A 500 -0.02 4.00 1.19
N LYS A 501 -0.42 3.33 0.10
CA LYS A 501 -0.67 3.98 -1.19
C LYS A 501 -1.84 4.99 -1.13
N ALA A 502 -2.94 4.63 -0.47
CA ALA A 502 -4.05 5.56 -0.25
C ALA A 502 -3.63 6.76 0.63
N ALA A 503 -2.85 6.52 1.69
CA ALA A 503 -2.32 7.59 2.54
C ALA A 503 -1.42 8.55 1.75
N LEU A 504 -0.54 8.05 0.88
CA LEU A 504 0.27 8.88 -0.02
C LEU A 504 -0.58 9.76 -0.93
N CYS A 505 -1.75 9.29 -1.39
CA CYS A 505 -2.68 10.11 -2.16
C CYS A 505 -3.23 11.28 -1.32
N TYR A 506 -3.67 11.01 -0.10
CA TYR A 506 -4.17 12.05 0.81
C TYR A 506 -3.07 13.05 1.23
N ILE A 507 -1.82 12.60 1.36
CA ILE A 507 -0.66 13.50 1.60
C ILE A 507 -0.48 14.47 0.42
N GLN A 508 -0.53 13.98 -0.83
CA GLN A 508 -0.43 14.84 -2.03
C GLN A 508 -1.59 15.83 -2.13
N GLN A 509 -2.77 15.44 -1.65
CA GLN A 509 -3.93 16.32 -1.54
C GLN A 509 -3.86 17.32 -0.37
N ARG A 510 -2.87 17.20 0.51
CA ARG A 510 -2.72 17.96 1.77
C ARG A 510 -3.81 17.67 2.81
N GLU A 511 -4.48 16.52 2.71
CA GLU A 511 -5.45 16.04 3.70
C GLU A 511 -4.77 15.10 4.71
N TYR A 512 -3.88 15.66 5.52
CA TYR A 512 -3.02 14.87 6.40
C TYR A 512 -3.78 14.12 7.49
N SER A 513 -4.91 14.65 7.97
CA SER A 513 -5.75 13.98 8.97
C SER A 513 -6.35 12.67 8.45
N LYS A 514 -6.81 12.66 7.19
CA LYS A 514 -7.27 11.43 6.52
C LYS A 514 -6.12 10.46 6.30
N ALA A 515 -4.95 10.94 5.88
CA ALA A 515 -3.77 10.09 5.75
C ALA A 515 -3.43 9.38 7.08
N SER A 516 -3.38 10.12 8.19
CA SER A 516 -3.15 9.55 9.52
C SER A 516 -4.23 8.53 9.92
N ALA A 517 -5.51 8.79 9.62
CA ALA A 517 -6.60 7.85 9.92
C ALA A 517 -6.46 6.53 9.14
N ILE A 518 -6.05 6.59 7.88
CA ILE A 518 -5.78 5.40 7.06
C ILE A 518 -4.56 4.63 7.60
N LEU A 519 -3.49 5.32 7.97
CA LEU A 519 -2.26 4.69 8.47
C LEU A 519 -2.46 3.95 9.81
N ARG A 520 -3.42 4.36 10.65
CA ARG A 520 -3.77 3.61 11.88
C ARG A 520 -4.32 2.20 11.61
N ARG A 521 -4.75 1.92 10.38
CA ARG A 521 -5.22 0.59 9.94
C ARG A 521 -4.07 -0.32 9.47
N CYS A 522 -2.86 0.21 9.35
CA CYS A 522 -1.68 -0.58 8.99
C CYS A 522 -1.09 -1.32 10.20
N PRO A 523 -0.38 -2.43 9.99
CA PRO A 523 0.45 -3.05 11.02
C PRO A 523 1.57 -2.10 11.48
N VAL A 524 1.84 -2.08 12.79
CA VAL A 524 2.89 -1.23 13.40
C VAL A 524 4.29 -1.83 13.35
N ASN A 525 4.46 -3.02 12.75
CA ASN A 525 5.75 -3.72 12.68
C ASN A 525 6.49 -3.49 11.35
N GLU A 526 5.95 -2.68 10.44
CA GLU A 526 6.54 -2.39 9.13
C GLU A 526 7.23 -1.01 9.11
N ALA A 527 8.52 -0.98 8.80
CA ALA A 527 9.35 0.21 8.64
C ALA A 527 8.76 1.15 7.59
N ALA A 528 8.28 0.58 6.48
CA ALA A 528 7.69 1.37 5.42
C ALA A 528 6.34 2.01 5.80
N THR A 529 5.64 1.51 6.83
CA THR A 529 4.48 2.19 7.43
C THR A 529 4.92 3.38 8.26
N HIS A 530 5.93 3.20 9.11
CA HIS A 530 6.50 4.29 9.90
C HIS A 530 7.12 5.39 9.03
N TYR A 531 7.68 5.05 7.88
CA TYR A 531 8.17 6.05 6.93
C TYR A 531 7.04 6.95 6.38
N VAL A 532 5.86 6.39 6.07
CA VAL A 532 4.72 7.20 5.61
C VAL A 532 4.09 7.98 6.77
N ILE A 533 4.14 7.46 8.00
CA ILE A 533 3.75 8.20 9.22
C ILE A 533 4.69 9.40 9.42
N LEU A 534 6.00 9.19 9.31
CA LEU A 534 7.03 10.24 9.34
C LEU A 534 6.72 11.32 8.31
N LEU A 535 6.52 10.94 7.04
CA LEU A 535 6.20 11.89 5.97
C LEU A 535 4.93 12.70 6.29
N THR A 536 3.89 12.05 6.83
CA THR A 536 2.65 12.71 7.22
C THR A 536 2.88 13.70 8.37
N ALA A 537 3.63 13.30 9.39
CA ALA A 537 3.93 14.13 10.56
C ALA A 537 4.77 15.36 10.20
N ILE A 538 5.76 15.21 9.31
CA ILE A 538 6.56 16.32 8.78
C ILE A 538 5.64 17.35 8.10
N HIS A 539 4.76 16.91 7.21
CA HIS A 539 3.84 17.82 6.53
C HIS A 539 2.82 18.48 7.47
N GLN A 540 2.49 17.86 8.61
CA GLN A 540 1.63 18.45 9.65
C GLN A 540 2.37 19.41 10.59
N GLY A 541 3.71 19.46 10.56
CA GLY A 541 4.50 20.21 11.53
C GLY A 541 4.62 19.53 12.90
N LEU A 542 4.28 18.25 13.01
CA LEU A 542 4.29 17.50 14.27
C LEU A 542 5.63 16.81 14.51
N GLU A 543 6.63 17.60 14.91
CA GLU A 543 8.03 17.15 15.03
C GLU A 543 8.20 15.97 16.02
N ASN A 544 7.52 16.00 17.17
CA ASN A 544 7.56 14.91 18.15
C ASN A 544 6.96 13.59 17.61
N GLU A 545 5.98 13.66 16.72
CA GLU A 545 5.42 12.46 16.08
C GLU A 545 6.37 11.91 15.02
N ALA A 546 7.01 12.80 14.27
CA ALA A 546 8.04 12.42 13.31
C ALA A 546 9.23 11.71 13.99
N VAL A 547 9.70 12.22 15.13
CA VAL A 547 10.77 11.58 15.93
C VAL A 547 10.37 10.17 16.36
N ARG A 548 9.15 10.00 16.90
CA ARG A 548 8.65 8.68 17.29
C ARG A 548 8.56 7.72 16.11
N ALA A 549 8.10 8.20 14.95
CA ALA A 549 8.02 7.40 13.73
C ALA A 549 9.40 6.88 13.29
N VAL A 550 10.44 7.73 13.34
CA VAL A 550 11.83 7.31 13.02
C VAL A 550 12.31 6.23 13.99
N GLN A 551 12.09 6.41 15.30
CA GLN A 551 12.51 5.43 16.31
C GLN A 551 11.78 4.08 16.17
N SER A 552 10.50 4.09 15.77
CA SER A 552 9.75 2.87 15.48
C SER A 552 10.16 2.23 14.15
N MET A 553 10.51 3.03 13.14
CA MET A 553 10.98 2.57 11.84
C MET A 553 12.25 1.72 11.97
N VAL A 554 13.23 2.16 12.76
CA VAL A 554 14.52 1.45 12.95
C VAL A 554 14.35 0.12 13.70
N LYS A 555 13.29 -0.02 14.51
CA LYS A 555 12.99 -1.25 15.27
C LYS A 555 12.19 -2.28 14.46
N SER A 556 11.77 -1.94 13.25
CA SER A 556 10.91 -2.78 12.41
C SER A 556 11.72 -3.81 11.61
N SER A 557 11.11 -4.95 11.27
CA SER A 557 11.83 -6.10 10.67
C SER A 557 12.30 -5.86 9.23
N ASP A 558 11.64 -4.98 8.50
CA ASP A 558 11.89 -4.59 7.09
C ASP A 558 12.67 -3.28 6.97
N PHE A 559 13.35 -2.85 8.04
CA PHE A 559 14.14 -1.63 8.05
C PHE A 559 15.29 -1.67 7.02
N ASP A 560 15.39 -0.63 6.19
CA ASP A 560 16.51 -0.37 5.29
C ASP A 560 17.16 0.97 5.69
N ARG A 561 18.47 0.98 5.91
CA ARG A 561 19.25 2.18 6.26
C ARG A 561 19.06 3.34 5.28
N LYS A 562 18.76 3.06 4.00
CA LYS A 562 18.42 4.10 3.01
C LYS A 562 17.20 4.93 3.41
N MET A 563 16.27 4.38 4.20
CA MET A 563 15.13 5.13 4.73
C MET A 563 15.57 6.23 5.70
N LEU A 564 16.64 6.03 6.49
CA LEU A 564 17.20 7.09 7.34
C LEU A 564 17.90 8.18 6.52
N LEU A 565 18.54 7.83 5.40
CA LEU A 565 19.12 8.83 4.50
C LEU A 565 18.03 9.73 3.88
N LEU A 566 16.92 9.13 3.44
CA LEU A 566 15.75 9.88 2.95
C LEU A 566 15.11 10.72 4.06
N ALA A 567 14.98 10.17 5.28
CA ALA A 567 14.49 10.92 6.44
C ALA A 567 15.40 12.10 6.79
N THR A 568 16.72 11.96 6.62
CA THR A 568 17.70 13.03 6.86
C THR A 568 17.46 14.18 5.88
N GLN A 569 17.29 13.85 4.60
CA GLN A 569 16.98 14.83 3.55
C GLN A 569 15.66 15.55 3.85
N LEU A 570 14.58 14.80 4.16
CA LEU A 570 13.27 15.37 4.46
C LEU A 570 13.28 16.29 5.68
N ALA A 571 13.95 15.87 6.76
CA ALA A 571 14.05 16.68 7.98
C ALA A 571 14.82 17.98 7.74
N ASN A 572 15.89 17.92 6.94
CA ASN A 572 16.70 19.08 6.58
C ASN A 572 15.95 20.05 5.63
N GLU A 573 15.27 19.53 4.60
CA GLU A 573 14.46 20.33 3.67
C GLU A 573 13.26 21.01 4.37
N SER A 574 12.76 20.41 5.44
CA SER A 574 11.64 20.94 6.23
C SER A 574 12.07 21.82 7.41
N ASP A 575 13.38 22.08 7.57
CA ASP A 575 14.01 22.82 8.70
C ASP A 575 13.60 22.31 10.11
N MET A 576 13.33 21.01 10.23
CA MET A 576 12.97 20.35 11.50
C MET A 576 14.24 19.84 12.19
N LYS A 577 14.90 20.71 12.96
CA LYS A 577 16.24 20.45 13.53
C LYS A 577 16.26 19.35 14.60
N THR A 578 15.22 19.22 15.42
CA THR A 578 15.18 18.16 16.46
C THR A 578 14.91 16.80 15.85
N LEU A 579 14.08 16.74 14.81
CA LEU A 579 13.90 15.55 13.97
C LEU A 579 15.21 15.18 13.28
N LEU A 580 15.88 16.15 12.64
CA LEU A 580 17.15 15.92 11.96
C LEU A 580 18.20 15.36 12.92
N LEU A 581 18.27 15.89 14.14
CA LEU A 581 19.14 15.36 15.19
C LEU A 581 18.82 13.90 15.49
N SER A 582 17.55 13.58 15.77
CA SER A 582 17.13 12.20 16.04
C SER A 582 17.45 11.25 14.88
N VAL A 583 17.26 11.66 13.63
CA VAL A 583 17.56 10.83 12.45
C VAL A 583 19.05 10.56 12.33
N LEU A 584 19.89 11.59 12.51
CA LEU A 584 21.35 11.44 12.46
C LEU A 584 21.87 10.53 13.58
N GLU A 585 21.28 10.60 14.77
CA GLU A 585 21.62 9.71 15.88
C GLU A 585 21.25 8.25 15.62
N GLU A 586 20.10 7.99 15.02
CA GLU A 586 19.73 6.64 14.56
C GLU A 586 20.67 6.15 13.46
N LEU A 587 21.05 7.03 12.52
CA LEU A 587 21.98 6.70 11.45
C LEU A 587 23.36 6.31 12.02
N LEU A 588 23.85 7.06 13.01
CA LEU A 588 25.09 6.74 13.73
C LEU A 588 25.00 5.40 14.48
N ARG A 589 23.84 5.07 15.07
CA ARG A 589 23.66 3.81 15.81
C ARG A 589 23.58 2.58 14.90
N THR A 590 23.03 2.74 13.71
CA THR A 590 22.90 1.64 12.73
C THR A 590 24.18 1.39 11.92
N LEU A 591 25.16 2.29 12.00
CA LEU A 591 26.45 2.16 11.34
C LEU A 591 27.24 0.96 11.88
N SER A 592 27.61 0.06 10.98
CA SER A 592 28.34 -1.17 11.31
C SER A 592 29.63 -1.26 10.49
N SER A 593 30.72 -1.67 11.13
CA SER A 593 32.06 -1.75 10.50
C SER A 593 32.17 -2.79 9.38
N GLN A 594 31.18 -3.67 9.23
CA GLN A 594 31.16 -4.71 8.19
C GLN A 594 30.63 -4.19 6.83
N GLU A 595 29.94 -3.04 6.80
CA GLU A 595 29.18 -2.60 5.63
C GLU A 595 29.93 -1.64 4.69
N SER A 596 30.93 -0.90 5.18
CA SER A 596 31.56 0.19 4.41
C SER A 596 33.09 0.22 4.53
N PRO A 597 33.85 0.30 3.42
CA PRO A 597 35.30 0.49 3.46
C PRO A 597 35.70 1.87 4.03
N ASP A 598 34.79 2.85 4.02
CA ASP A 598 34.98 4.21 4.54
C ASP A 598 34.34 4.40 5.93
N PHE A 599 34.15 3.31 6.70
CA PHE A 599 33.44 3.33 7.99
C PHE A 599 33.97 4.38 8.96
N GLU A 600 35.29 4.52 9.08
CA GLU A 600 35.92 5.51 9.95
C GLU A 600 35.55 6.95 9.54
N ALA A 601 35.60 7.25 8.24
CA ALA A 601 35.26 8.56 7.71
C ALA A 601 33.76 8.87 7.81
N GLU A 602 32.89 7.90 7.53
CA GLU A 602 31.43 8.05 7.68
C GLU A 602 31.03 8.34 9.13
N THR A 603 31.58 7.57 10.08
CA THR A 603 31.30 7.71 11.51
C THR A 603 31.68 9.10 12.02
N LEU A 604 32.90 9.56 11.69
CA LEU A 604 33.37 10.88 12.07
C LEU A 604 32.58 11.98 11.38
N THR A 605 32.21 11.82 10.10
CA THR A 605 31.38 12.80 9.40
C THR A 605 30.03 12.98 10.09
N LEU A 606 29.37 11.89 10.49
CA LEU A 606 28.11 11.97 11.21
C LEU A 606 28.23 12.59 12.59
N LEU A 607 29.26 12.21 13.37
CA LEU A 607 29.54 12.85 14.65
C LEU A 607 29.72 14.36 14.49
N ARG A 608 30.45 14.80 13.47
CA ARG A 608 30.63 16.23 13.16
C ARG A 608 29.31 16.91 12.79
N CYS A 609 28.47 16.26 11.98
CA CYS A 609 27.15 16.78 11.63
C CYS A 609 26.24 16.93 12.85
N ILE A 610 26.20 15.90 13.72
CA ILE A 610 25.44 15.90 14.96
C ILE A 610 25.93 17.01 15.90
N ILE A 611 27.23 17.07 16.16
CA ILE A 611 27.84 18.09 17.03
C ILE A 611 27.52 19.50 16.52
N ARG A 612 27.70 19.78 15.23
CA ARG A 612 27.35 21.08 14.63
C ARG A 612 25.88 21.42 14.80
N LEU A 613 24.99 20.44 14.62
CA LEU A 613 23.56 20.64 14.77
C LEU A 613 23.17 20.92 16.23
N VAL A 614 23.73 20.18 17.18
CA VAL A 614 23.50 20.41 18.62
C VAL A 614 24.02 21.79 19.04
N VAL A 615 25.22 22.19 18.59
CA VAL A 615 25.76 23.54 18.85
C VAL A 615 24.83 24.62 18.28
N LYS A 616 24.32 24.43 17.06
CA LYS A 616 23.36 25.35 16.45
C LYS A 616 22.06 25.44 17.27
N LEU A 617 21.56 24.30 17.77
CA LEU A 617 20.37 24.24 18.62
C LEU A 617 20.60 24.93 19.98
N ILE A 618 21.77 24.79 20.60
CA ILE A 618 22.12 25.45 21.87
C ILE A 618 22.13 26.99 21.72
N GLY A 619 22.53 27.49 20.55
CA GLY A 619 22.55 28.91 20.24
C GLY A 619 21.16 29.55 20.02
N GLU A 620 20.07 28.78 20.02
CA GLU A 620 18.72 29.32 19.87
C GLU A 620 18.20 29.97 21.16
N PRO A 621 17.44 31.08 21.10
CA PRO A 621 17.00 31.82 22.30
C PRO A 621 16.15 30.99 23.29
N ALA A 622 15.43 29.99 22.77
CA ALA A 622 14.56 29.10 23.56
C ALA A 622 15.16 27.69 23.72
N ALA A 623 16.48 27.54 23.54
CA ALA A 623 17.15 26.26 23.62
C ALA A 623 17.01 25.63 25.02
N ASN A 624 16.59 24.37 25.07
CA ASN A 624 16.63 23.59 26.30
C ASN A 624 18.07 23.10 26.56
N ARG A 625 18.87 23.99 27.16
CA ARG A 625 20.30 23.73 27.44
C ARG A 625 20.49 22.54 28.40
N ASP A 626 19.54 22.29 29.30
CA ASP A 626 19.57 21.14 30.22
C ASP A 626 19.60 19.80 29.49
N VAL A 627 19.00 19.71 28.29
CA VAL A 627 19.00 18.49 27.47
C VAL A 627 20.11 18.52 26.42
N LEU A 628 20.32 19.68 25.78
CA LEU A 628 21.23 19.80 24.65
C LEU A 628 22.71 19.77 25.06
N VAL A 629 23.09 20.38 26.18
CA VAL A 629 24.50 20.40 26.65
C VAL A 629 24.97 18.97 27.02
N PRO A 630 24.22 18.18 27.81
CA PRO A 630 24.58 16.78 28.04
C PRO A 630 24.61 15.96 26.75
N THR A 631 23.70 16.23 25.80
CA THR A 631 23.70 15.57 24.49
C THR A 631 24.96 15.88 23.69
N LEU A 632 25.42 17.14 23.69
CA LEU A 632 26.66 17.57 23.07
C LEU A 632 27.86 16.81 23.65
N ILE A 633 27.96 16.78 24.98
CA ILE A 633 29.05 16.10 25.70
C ILE A 633 29.04 14.59 25.39
N ARG A 634 27.86 13.96 25.37
CA ARG A 634 27.73 12.54 25.01
C ARG A 634 28.32 12.25 23.64
N HIS A 635 27.99 13.06 22.63
CA HIS A 635 28.52 12.87 21.26
C HIS A 635 30.02 13.13 21.16
N PHE A 636 30.54 14.12 21.88
CA PHE A 636 31.97 14.31 21.99
C PHE A 636 32.67 13.11 22.66
N ARG A 637 32.11 12.56 23.74
CA ARG A 637 32.63 11.33 24.38
C ARG A 637 32.60 10.14 23.42
N THR A 638 31.51 9.95 22.69
CA THR A 638 31.42 8.91 21.65
C THR A 638 32.51 9.08 20.59
N ALA A 639 32.80 10.32 20.18
CA ALA A 639 33.91 10.60 19.26
C ALA A 639 35.28 10.27 19.88
N THR A 640 35.51 10.63 21.15
CA THR A 640 36.75 10.31 21.88
C THR A 640 36.96 8.81 22.04
N ASP A 641 35.91 8.05 22.39
CA ASP A 641 35.97 6.59 22.53
C ASP A 641 36.28 5.95 21.18
N PHE A 642 35.63 6.42 20.11
CA PHE A 642 35.89 5.96 18.75
C PHE A 642 37.34 6.22 18.32
N ILE A 643 37.85 7.44 18.55
CA ILE A 643 39.23 7.82 18.23
C ILE A 643 40.24 7.02 19.07
N SER A 644 39.95 6.77 20.34
CA SER A 644 40.80 5.94 21.20
C SER A 644 40.93 4.52 20.65
N GLY A 645 39.82 3.93 20.19
CA GLY A 645 39.84 2.63 19.52
C GLY A 645 40.57 2.63 18.16
N LEU A 646 40.68 3.78 17.49
CA LEU A 646 41.53 3.94 16.30
C LEU A 646 43.01 4.10 16.67
N ARG A 647 43.32 4.77 17.79
CA ARG A 647 44.68 4.89 18.33
C ARG A 647 45.24 3.51 18.66
N ASP A 648 44.47 2.67 19.35
CA ASP A 648 44.88 1.31 19.72
C ASP A 648 45.12 0.39 18.51
N LYS A 649 44.65 0.79 17.31
CA LYS A 649 44.86 0.11 16.03
C LYS A 649 45.86 0.82 15.12
N ASP A 650 46.59 1.82 15.63
CA ASP A 650 47.53 2.68 14.89
C ASP A 650 46.92 3.38 13.66
N LYS A 651 45.61 3.64 13.68
CA LYS A 651 44.85 4.30 12.60
C LYS A 651 44.55 5.78 12.85
N ALA A 652 44.94 6.33 14.00
CA ALA A 652 44.62 7.72 14.38
C ALA A 652 45.19 8.77 13.39
N THR A 653 46.34 8.47 12.76
CA THR A 653 46.99 9.32 11.74
C THR A 653 46.07 9.60 10.54
N ILE A 654 45.27 8.61 10.12
CA ILE A 654 44.35 8.67 8.97
C ILE A 654 43.27 9.74 9.19
N VAL A 655 42.84 9.92 10.45
CA VAL A 655 41.73 10.80 10.84
C VAL A 655 42.22 12.07 11.56
N SER A 656 43.50 12.39 11.45
CA SER A 656 44.14 13.55 12.11
C SER A 656 43.39 14.88 11.86
N LYS A 657 42.85 15.09 10.65
CA LYS A 657 42.03 16.28 10.32
C LYS A 657 40.72 16.34 11.11
N ASP A 658 40.12 15.20 11.42
CA ASP A 658 38.90 15.11 12.20
C ASP A 658 39.17 15.31 13.68
N ILE A 659 40.24 14.69 14.21
CA ILE A 659 40.71 14.93 15.59
C ILE A 659 40.98 16.44 15.77
N SER A 660 41.66 17.06 14.81
CA SER A 660 41.98 18.50 14.80
C SER A 660 40.73 19.38 14.90
N TRP A 661 39.67 19.03 14.17
CA TRP A 661 38.42 19.78 14.24
C TRP A 661 37.66 19.54 15.55
N LEU A 662 37.64 18.29 16.04
CA LEU A 662 36.91 17.92 17.25
C LEU A 662 37.47 18.62 18.49
N TRP A 663 38.79 18.63 18.68
CA TRP A 663 39.36 19.31 19.86
C TRP A 663 39.12 20.82 19.81
N ARG A 664 39.29 21.48 18.66
CA ARG A 664 39.01 22.92 18.51
C ARG A 664 37.55 23.23 18.78
N THR A 665 36.64 22.40 18.30
CA THR A 665 35.21 22.59 18.49
C THR A 665 34.83 22.39 19.95
N ALA A 666 35.34 21.35 20.62
CA ALA A 666 35.13 21.13 22.04
C ALA A 666 35.68 22.30 22.88
N TYR A 667 36.90 22.78 22.57
CA TYR A 667 37.51 23.93 23.22
C TYR A 667 36.66 25.20 23.08
N ASN A 668 36.23 25.51 21.86
CA ASN A 668 35.41 26.70 21.60
C ASN A 668 34.03 26.61 22.27
N CYS A 669 33.41 25.42 22.27
CA CYS A 669 32.16 25.19 23.00
C CYS A 669 32.35 25.37 24.51
N ALA A 670 33.48 24.93 25.07
CA ALA A 670 33.80 25.10 26.49
C ALA A 670 33.98 26.58 26.85
N VAL A 671 34.75 27.32 26.04
CA VAL A 671 34.94 28.78 26.21
C VAL A 671 33.62 29.53 26.12
N GLN A 672 32.80 29.23 25.11
CA GLN A 672 31.46 29.81 24.99
C GLN A 672 30.61 29.46 26.22
N GLY A 673 30.64 28.20 26.67
CA GLY A 673 29.93 27.74 27.85
C GLY A 673 30.31 28.49 29.12
N CYS A 674 31.59 28.81 29.33
CA CYS A 674 32.03 29.64 30.46
C CYS A 674 31.45 31.06 30.44
N THR A 675 31.05 31.57 29.28
CA THR A 675 30.49 32.93 29.13
C THR A 675 28.97 32.96 29.09
N GLU A 676 28.34 31.93 28.53
CA GLU A 676 26.90 31.93 28.21
C GLU A 676 26.06 30.92 29.02
N TRP A 677 26.67 29.90 29.64
CA TRP A 677 25.94 28.81 30.31
C TRP A 677 25.97 28.99 31.83
N GLU A 678 25.07 29.82 32.35
CA GLU A 678 24.87 29.96 33.79
C GLU A 678 24.56 28.60 34.43
N SER A 679 25.28 28.23 35.49
CA SER A 679 25.11 26.97 36.23
C SER A 679 25.61 25.68 35.55
N PHE A 680 26.31 25.76 34.40
CA PHE A 680 26.90 24.60 33.71
C PHE A 680 28.44 24.52 33.81
N ASP A 681 29.00 24.88 34.96
CA ASP A 681 30.47 24.86 35.20
C ASP A 681 31.08 23.47 34.99
N GLU A 682 30.42 22.40 35.47
CA GLU A 682 30.87 21.01 35.29
C GLU A 682 30.82 20.57 33.81
N PRO A 683 29.73 20.80 33.07
CA PRO A 683 29.69 20.56 31.62
C PRO A 683 30.74 21.32 30.80
N ALA A 684 31.02 22.58 31.13
CA ALA A 684 32.09 23.33 30.48
C ALA A 684 33.47 22.72 30.78
N ALA A 685 33.70 22.30 32.02
CA ALA A 685 34.91 21.58 32.41
C ALA A 685 35.07 20.24 31.66
N ASP A 686 33.99 19.46 31.53
CA ASP A 686 33.99 18.22 30.77
C ASP A 686 34.36 18.43 29.29
N LEU A 687 33.93 19.53 28.66
CA LEU A 687 34.32 19.87 27.29
C LEU A 687 35.80 20.26 27.18
N PHE A 688 36.36 20.98 28.16
CA PHE A 688 37.79 21.24 28.21
C PHE A 688 38.60 19.94 28.37
N ASP A 689 38.14 19.01 29.21
CA ASP A 689 38.77 17.70 29.34
C ASP A 689 38.72 16.89 28.05
N ILE A 690 37.58 16.86 27.37
CA ILE A 690 37.46 16.18 26.07
C ILE A 690 38.38 16.84 25.03
N SER A 691 38.40 18.17 24.97
CA SER A 691 39.32 18.90 24.10
C SER A 691 40.77 18.53 24.37
N ARG A 692 41.17 18.47 25.64
CA ARG A 692 42.52 18.09 26.06
C ARG A 692 42.87 16.68 25.62
N MET A 693 42.01 15.69 25.87
CA MET A 693 42.26 14.30 25.47
C MET A 693 42.40 14.14 23.95
N LEU A 694 41.53 14.81 23.19
CA LEU A 694 41.59 14.81 21.73
C LEU A 694 42.86 15.52 21.22
N LEU A 695 43.26 16.61 21.87
CA LEU A 695 44.47 17.36 21.53
C LEU A 695 45.75 16.57 21.84
N GLU A 696 45.83 15.88 22.97
CA GLU A 696 46.93 14.94 23.29
C GLU A 696 47.01 13.83 22.24
N THR A 697 45.87 13.21 21.90
CA THR A 697 45.81 12.18 20.85
C THR A 697 46.24 12.73 19.49
N TYR A 698 45.88 13.98 19.18
CA TYR A 698 46.33 14.65 17.96
C TYR A 698 47.85 14.79 17.93
N CYS A 699 48.45 15.32 18.99
CA CYS A 699 49.90 15.49 19.11
C CYS A 699 50.65 14.15 18.99
N GLU A 700 50.12 13.06 19.54
CA GLU A 700 50.68 11.71 19.40
C GLU A 700 50.53 11.14 17.98
N SER A 701 49.46 11.52 17.27
CA SER A 701 49.14 11.00 15.93
C SER A 701 49.84 11.72 14.78
N VAL A 702 50.41 12.91 15.01
CA VAL A 702 51.05 13.72 13.96
C VAL A 702 52.50 13.29 13.81
N LEU A 703 52.91 12.98 12.58
CA LEU A 703 54.27 12.51 12.24
C LEU A 703 55.31 13.64 12.12
N THR A 704 54.87 14.89 12.20
CA THR A 704 55.71 16.10 12.10
C THR A 704 55.85 16.75 13.46
N ASP A 705 56.84 17.64 13.62
CA ASP A 705 56.99 18.43 14.85
C ASP A 705 55.69 19.16 15.19
N VAL A 706 55.27 19.00 16.43
CA VAL A 706 54.05 19.60 16.99
C VAL A 706 54.35 21.06 17.32
N ASP A 707 53.48 21.96 16.85
CA ASP A 707 53.59 23.39 17.15
C ASP A 707 53.56 23.64 18.67
N ALA A 708 54.47 24.49 19.15
CA ALA A 708 54.55 24.92 20.55
C ALA A 708 53.23 25.54 21.05
N GLU A 709 52.43 26.16 20.17
CA GLU A 709 51.12 26.71 20.50
C GLU A 709 50.11 25.64 20.94
N LEU A 710 50.20 24.41 20.42
CA LEU A 710 49.31 23.31 20.80
C LEU A 710 49.52 22.89 22.27
N TYR A 711 50.75 22.95 22.77
CA TYR A 711 51.04 22.68 24.18
C TYR A 711 50.44 23.74 25.11
N VAL A 712 50.38 25.00 24.68
CA VAL A 712 49.67 26.06 25.41
C VAL A 712 48.16 25.75 25.50
N HIS A 713 47.56 25.23 24.43
CA HIS A 713 46.16 24.79 24.47
C HIS A 713 45.93 23.56 25.38
N ILE A 714 46.87 22.61 25.45
CA ILE A 714 46.83 21.49 26.41
C ILE A 714 46.83 22.03 27.83
N VAL A 715 47.73 22.97 28.13
CA VAL A 715 47.82 23.61 29.45
C VAL A 715 46.53 24.35 29.80
N ASN A 716 46.05 25.21 28.89
CA ASN A 716 44.83 25.99 29.10
C ASN A 716 43.61 25.09 29.33
N ALA A 717 43.43 24.03 28.52
CA ALA A 717 42.32 23.10 28.67
C ALA A 717 42.42 22.31 29.98
N SER A 718 43.62 21.86 30.37
CA SER A 718 43.86 21.15 31.64
C SER A 718 43.53 22.02 32.86
N PHE A 719 44.02 23.25 32.84
CA PHE A 719 43.76 24.22 33.90
C PHE A 719 42.28 24.58 33.97
N ALA A 720 41.66 24.91 32.84
CA ALA A 720 40.26 25.32 32.78
C ALA A 720 39.29 24.21 33.20
N ALA A 721 39.54 22.95 32.82
CA ALA A 721 38.76 21.80 33.28
C ALA A 721 38.81 21.68 34.81
N THR A 722 40.02 21.73 35.38
CA THR A 722 40.22 21.64 36.83
C THR A 722 39.58 22.83 37.57
N ALA A 723 39.78 24.05 37.06
CA ALA A 723 39.20 25.25 37.64
C ALA A 723 37.67 25.25 37.59
N GLY A 724 37.07 24.79 36.49
CA GLY A 724 35.62 24.66 36.35
C GLY A 724 35.01 23.70 37.37
N ARG A 725 35.63 22.52 37.59
CA ARG A 725 35.22 21.58 38.65
C ARG A 725 35.37 22.21 40.04
N MET A 726 36.42 22.99 40.27
CA MET A 726 36.62 23.69 41.54
C MET A 726 35.54 24.76 41.78
N PHE A 727 35.17 25.55 40.77
CA PHE A 727 34.11 26.54 40.88
C PHE A 727 32.73 25.90 41.10
N ALA A 728 32.45 24.78 40.43
CA ALA A 728 31.25 24.00 40.67
C ALA A 728 31.19 23.48 42.11
N ALA A 729 32.31 22.97 42.63
CA ALA A 729 32.42 22.52 44.01
C ALA A 729 32.19 23.66 45.01
N ARG A 730 32.82 24.83 44.80
CA ARG A 730 32.59 26.03 45.62
C ARG A 730 31.11 26.42 45.65
N ARG A 731 30.42 26.42 44.50
CA ARG A 731 28.99 26.75 44.43
C ARG A 731 28.13 25.77 45.21
N LYS A 732 28.42 24.47 45.13
CA LYS A 732 27.75 23.43 45.92
C LYS A 732 27.93 23.69 47.42
N VAL A 733 29.18 23.88 47.87
CA VAL A 733 29.49 24.20 49.27
C VAL A 733 28.76 25.46 49.75
N MET A 734 28.74 26.54 48.96
CA MET A 734 28.03 27.78 49.31
C MET A 734 26.50 27.61 49.38
N SER A 735 25.93 26.70 48.59
CA SER A 735 24.49 26.42 48.58
C SER A 735 24.00 25.57 49.76
N GLY A 736 24.89 25.14 50.66
CA GLY A 736 24.55 24.38 51.86
C GLY A 736 24.43 22.86 51.63
N SER A 737 24.92 22.33 50.51
CA SER A 737 25.03 20.88 50.31
C SER A 737 25.97 20.27 51.34
N ALA A 738 25.68 19.06 51.84
CA ALA A 738 26.60 18.37 52.74
C ALA A 738 27.97 18.21 52.05
N THR A 739 29.07 18.42 52.78
CA THR A 739 30.44 18.25 52.26
C THR A 739 30.71 16.85 51.71
N GLN A 740 29.89 15.86 52.08
CA GLN A 740 29.91 14.49 51.53
C GLN A 740 29.40 14.41 50.06
N ASP A 741 28.58 15.36 49.62
CA ASP A 741 28.00 15.39 48.26
C ASP A 741 28.94 16.04 47.22
N VAL A 742 30.06 16.61 47.67
CA VAL A 742 31.07 17.25 46.80
C VAL A 742 32.21 16.24 46.54
N PRO A 743 32.56 15.96 45.28
CA PRO A 743 33.56 14.94 44.92
C PRO A 743 35.00 15.45 45.13
N LEU A 744 35.34 15.85 46.36
CA LEU A 744 36.62 16.47 46.72
C LEU A 744 37.82 15.54 46.46
N ALA A 745 37.63 14.22 46.53
CA ALA A 745 38.67 13.25 46.18
C ALA A 745 39.02 13.29 44.68
N THR A 746 38.01 13.27 43.82
CA THR A 746 38.19 13.37 42.36
C THR A 746 38.83 14.69 41.97
N ILE A 747 38.38 15.80 42.57
CA ILE A 747 38.97 17.12 42.31
C ILE A 747 40.45 17.15 42.74
N SER A 748 40.80 16.53 43.86
CA SER A 748 42.19 16.41 44.31
C SER A 748 43.06 15.66 43.31
N ASP A 749 42.54 14.56 42.75
CA ASP A 749 43.24 13.79 41.71
C ASP A 749 43.37 14.61 40.40
N ASP A 750 42.32 15.33 40.00
CA ASP A 750 42.33 16.21 38.83
C ASP A 750 43.38 17.32 38.97
N ILE A 751 43.44 17.98 40.14
CA ILE A 751 44.45 19.00 40.45
C ILE A 751 45.85 18.42 40.33
N LYS A 752 46.10 17.26 40.94
CA LYS A 752 47.40 16.59 40.88
C LYS A 752 47.79 16.24 39.44
N ASN A 753 46.88 15.66 38.68
CA ASN A 753 47.10 15.29 37.28
C ASN A 753 47.34 16.52 36.40
N SER A 754 46.59 17.60 36.62
CA SER A 754 46.79 18.87 35.92
C SER A 754 48.15 19.48 36.24
N LYS A 755 48.58 19.53 37.51
CA LYS A 755 49.92 19.98 37.91
C LYS A 755 51.02 19.19 37.19
N ILE A 756 50.94 17.86 37.21
CA ILE A 756 51.94 17.00 36.54
C ILE A 756 52.02 17.29 35.05
N ARG A 757 50.85 17.44 34.39
CA ARG A 757 50.79 17.69 32.95
C ARG A 757 51.35 19.06 32.58
N ILE A 758 51.00 20.10 33.34
CA ILE A 758 51.50 21.46 33.12
C ILE A 758 53.01 21.54 33.39
N GLN A 759 53.48 20.91 34.48
CA GLN A 759 54.90 20.87 34.81
C GLN A 759 55.73 20.20 33.70
N ARG A 760 55.21 19.12 33.10
CA ARG A 760 55.87 18.46 31.95
C ARG A 760 56.09 19.40 30.77
N VAL A 761 55.14 20.30 30.48
CA VAL A 761 55.24 21.30 29.39
C VAL A 761 56.26 22.39 29.74
N ILE A 762 56.33 22.78 31.01
CA ILE A 762 57.35 23.72 31.51
C ILE A 762 58.75 23.09 31.36
N ASP A 763 58.92 21.86 31.83
CA ASP A 763 60.19 21.14 31.81
C ASP A 763 60.69 20.85 30.39
N SER A 764 59.76 20.67 29.43
CA SER A 764 60.09 20.46 28.02
C SER A 764 60.36 21.75 27.24
N ASN A 765 60.18 22.94 27.83
CA ASN A 765 60.31 24.25 27.18
C ASN A 765 59.44 24.39 25.90
N GLN A 766 58.26 23.75 25.89
CA GLN A 766 57.36 23.71 24.73
C GLN A 766 56.33 24.85 24.75
N PHE A 767 56.78 26.10 24.58
CA PHE A 767 55.90 27.27 24.50
C PHE A 767 56.47 28.37 23.56
N PRO A 768 55.62 29.19 22.92
CA PRO A 768 56.05 30.14 21.88
C PRO A 768 56.84 31.35 22.39
N SER A 769 56.52 31.84 23.61
CA SER A 769 57.10 33.08 24.13
C SER A 769 57.42 33.00 25.63
N ALA A 770 58.31 33.88 26.10
CA ALA A 770 58.62 34.00 27.53
C ALA A 770 57.39 34.43 28.36
N GLY A 771 56.49 35.24 27.79
CA GLY A 771 55.25 35.65 28.45
C GLY A 771 54.27 34.48 28.66
N ASP A 772 54.25 33.52 27.74
CA ASP A 772 53.47 32.28 27.92
C ASP A 772 54.06 31.42 29.04
N ALA A 773 55.38 31.39 29.20
CA ALA A 773 56.04 30.66 30.27
C ALA A 773 55.59 31.17 31.66
N ASP A 774 55.55 32.49 31.84
CA ASP A 774 55.13 33.11 33.11
C ASP A 774 53.64 32.87 33.38
N ARG A 775 52.80 32.95 32.34
CA ARG A 775 51.37 32.61 32.45
C ARG A 775 51.16 31.15 32.83
N ILE A 776 51.89 30.22 32.21
CA ILE A 776 51.80 28.79 32.51
C ILE A 776 52.25 28.49 33.95
N ARG A 777 53.33 29.13 34.42
CA ARG A 777 53.77 29.04 35.82
C ARG A 777 52.71 29.56 36.79
N SER A 778 52.01 30.64 36.43
CA SER A 778 50.91 31.17 37.25
C SER A 778 49.76 30.16 37.43
N PHE A 779 49.49 29.28 36.46
CA PHE A 779 48.47 28.23 36.60
C PHE A 779 48.84 27.17 37.63
N ILE A 780 50.12 26.77 37.73
CA ILE A 780 50.60 25.85 38.78
C ILE A 780 50.34 26.45 40.16
N HIS A 781 50.62 27.74 40.33
CA HIS A 781 50.38 28.48 41.57
C HIS A 781 48.91 28.50 41.95
N ILE A 782 48.00 28.78 41.01
CA ILE A 782 46.56 28.74 41.28
C ILE A 782 46.11 27.31 41.61
N LEU A 783 46.63 26.28 40.93
CA LEU A 783 46.31 24.88 41.24
C LEU A 783 46.76 24.47 42.64
N ARG A 784 47.87 25.02 43.15
CA ARG A 784 48.30 24.82 44.55
C ARG A 784 47.34 25.48 45.54
N VAL A 785 46.80 26.65 45.21
CA VAL A 785 45.74 27.28 46.02
C VAL A 785 44.49 26.40 46.03
N PHE A 786 44.07 25.84 44.89
CA PHE A 786 42.93 24.91 44.83
C PHE A 786 43.20 23.62 45.62
N GLU A 787 44.42 23.08 45.55
CA GLU A 787 44.81 21.91 46.34
C GLU A 787 44.71 22.21 47.83
N ALA A 788 45.26 23.34 48.27
CA ALA A 788 45.18 23.78 49.66
C ALA A 788 43.72 23.99 50.11
N GLU A 789 42.87 24.58 49.27
CA GLU A 789 41.44 24.75 49.56
C GLU A 789 40.73 23.41 49.74
N VAL A 790 40.91 22.46 48.83
CA VAL A 790 40.32 21.12 48.93
C VAL A 790 40.81 20.39 50.19
N LEU A 791 42.11 20.47 50.49
CA LEU A 791 42.68 19.88 51.70
C LEU A 791 42.19 20.56 52.98
N CYS A 792 41.94 21.88 52.95
CA CYS A 792 41.34 22.64 54.05
C CYS A 792 39.94 22.13 54.34
N ILE A 793 39.09 22.02 53.30
CA ILE A 793 37.72 21.51 53.42
C ILE A 793 37.71 20.05 53.92
N ARG A 794 38.66 19.22 53.47
CA ARG A 794 38.82 17.82 53.92
C ARG A 794 39.48 17.68 55.29
N LYS A 795 40.00 18.76 55.87
CA LYS A 795 40.76 18.77 57.14
C LYS A 795 42.02 17.88 57.08
N GLU A 796 42.65 17.79 55.92
CA GLU A 796 43.86 16.98 55.65
C GLU A 796 45.13 17.81 55.83
N TRP A 797 45.35 18.29 57.06
CA TRP A 797 46.40 19.25 57.40
C TRP A 797 47.83 18.78 57.10
N LYS A 798 48.09 17.46 57.19
CA LYS A 798 49.41 16.88 56.88
C LYS A 798 49.78 17.05 55.40
N LEU A 799 48.81 16.85 54.50
CA LEU A 799 49.02 17.00 53.07
C LEU A 799 49.13 18.49 52.69
N MET A 800 48.38 19.35 53.38
CA MET A 800 48.46 20.81 53.17
C MET A 800 49.87 21.34 53.45
N LEU A 801 50.55 20.85 54.50
CA LEU A 801 51.94 21.21 54.79
C LEU A 801 52.89 20.84 53.65
N LEU A 802 52.67 19.69 52.99
CA LEU A 802 53.46 19.28 51.83
C LEU A 802 53.21 20.19 50.62
N THR A 803 51.96 20.61 50.38
CA THR A 803 51.63 21.58 49.32
C THR A 803 52.30 22.94 49.56
N ILE A 804 52.36 23.42 50.81
CA ILE A 804 53.07 24.66 51.19
C ILE A 804 54.58 24.50 50.97
N GLU A 805 55.16 23.37 51.38
CA GLU A 805 56.57 23.08 51.16
C GLU A 805 56.91 23.05 49.65
N GLU A 806 56.04 22.44 48.84
CA GLU A 806 56.16 22.44 47.37
C GLU A 806 56.14 23.87 46.81
N ALA A 807 55.28 24.74 47.32
CA ALA A 807 55.20 26.15 46.92
C ALA A 807 56.45 26.96 47.33
N THR A 808 57.05 26.69 48.51
CA THR A 808 58.27 27.41 48.98
C THR A 808 59.50 27.16 48.13
N ARG A 809 59.56 26.02 47.45
CA ARG A 809 60.67 25.66 46.55
C ARG A 809 60.52 26.26 45.14
N SER A 810 59.52 27.12 44.90
CA SER A 810 59.20 27.65 43.58
C SER A 810 59.57 29.13 43.37
N ASP A 811 59.23 29.66 42.20
CA ASP A 811 59.62 30.97 41.68
C ASP A 811 58.98 32.17 42.42
N GLU A 812 59.29 33.39 41.99
CA GLU A 812 58.84 34.65 42.59
C GLU A 812 57.31 34.80 42.67
N LEU A 813 56.54 34.09 41.83
CA LEU A 813 55.07 34.12 41.83
C LEU A 813 54.45 33.41 43.05
N ALA A 814 55.25 32.69 43.85
CA ALA A 814 54.80 31.97 45.05
C ALA A 814 54.15 32.86 46.11
N VAL A 815 54.46 34.16 46.12
CA VAL A 815 53.99 35.11 47.15
C VAL A 815 52.47 35.23 47.16
N ASN A 816 51.85 35.37 45.98
CA ASN A 816 50.40 35.43 45.84
C ASN A 816 49.74 34.09 46.21
N THR A 817 50.41 32.96 45.95
CA THR A 817 49.97 31.62 46.34
C THR A 817 49.93 31.49 47.86
N PHE A 818 50.98 31.94 48.54
CA PHE A 818 51.05 31.96 49.99
C PHE A 818 49.96 32.83 50.60
N GLU A 819 49.72 34.00 50.01
CA GLU A 819 48.66 34.90 50.46
C GLU A 819 47.30 34.20 50.44
N ALA A 820 46.95 33.57 49.31
CA ALA A 820 45.67 32.88 49.18
C ALA A 820 45.56 31.68 50.14
N ILE A 821 46.63 30.90 50.35
CA ILE A 821 46.62 29.79 51.31
C ILE A 821 46.46 30.28 52.75
N ALA A 822 47.13 31.38 53.13
CA ALA A 822 46.99 31.98 54.46
C ALA A 822 45.54 32.40 54.74
N ASP A 823 44.90 33.07 53.78
CA ASP A 823 43.52 33.51 53.91
C ASP A 823 42.55 32.32 54.01
N LEU A 824 42.77 31.25 53.26
CA LEU A 824 41.98 30.01 53.34
C LEU A 824 42.06 29.35 54.72
N VAL A 825 43.25 29.24 55.29
CA VAL A 825 43.46 28.63 56.62
C VAL A 825 42.91 29.53 57.73
N TRP A 826 43.01 30.86 57.57
CA TRP A 826 42.55 31.82 58.57
C TRP A 826 41.03 31.79 58.80
N VAL A 827 40.25 31.53 57.75
CA VAL A 827 38.78 31.50 57.83
C VAL A 827 38.27 30.21 58.48
N GLU A 828 39.05 29.13 58.48
CA GLU A 828 38.62 27.81 58.93
C GLU A 828 38.70 27.64 60.45
N LYS A 829 37.54 27.58 61.11
CA LYS A 829 37.42 27.55 62.59
C LYS A 829 37.88 26.24 63.22
N GLU A 830 37.80 25.13 62.46
CA GLU A 830 38.21 23.81 62.92
C GLU A 830 39.64 23.46 62.51
N CYS A 831 40.43 24.43 62.03
CA CYS A 831 41.87 24.29 61.91
C CYS A 831 42.43 23.90 63.29
N PRO A 832 42.88 22.65 63.50
CA PRO A 832 43.17 22.17 64.83
C PRO A 832 44.35 22.93 65.40
N VAL A 833 44.12 23.60 66.53
CA VAL A 833 45.22 24.07 67.40
C VAL A 833 45.97 22.85 67.97
N GLU A 834 45.32 21.67 68.03
CA GLU A 834 45.75 20.45 68.74
C GLU A 834 45.98 19.19 67.86
N ALA A 835 45.58 19.15 66.57
CA ALA A 835 45.97 18.04 65.66
C ALA A 835 47.45 18.09 65.19
N LEU A 836 48.22 18.98 65.82
CA LEU A 836 49.68 19.02 65.86
C LEU A 836 50.29 17.94 66.79
N GLU A 837 49.47 17.17 67.51
CA GLU A 837 49.92 16.12 68.43
C GLU A 837 49.54 14.71 67.96
N VAL A 838 50.23 14.13 66.97
CA VAL A 838 50.34 12.66 66.88
C VAL A 838 51.79 12.24 66.56
N PRO A 839 52.45 11.44 67.43
CA PRO A 839 53.86 11.11 67.35
C PRO A 839 54.08 9.82 66.56
N ALA A 840 54.44 9.94 65.29
CA ALA A 840 55.19 8.91 64.55
C ALA A 840 55.63 9.48 63.20
N VAL A 841 56.84 10.04 63.20
CA VAL A 841 57.93 9.99 62.20
C VAL A 841 58.91 11.09 62.63
N TYR A 842 59.35 10.94 63.89
CA TYR A 842 60.58 11.51 64.42
C TYR A 842 61.71 10.83 63.65
N PHE A 843 62.35 11.49 62.68
CA PHE A 843 63.81 11.32 62.46
C PHE A 843 64.44 12.25 61.40
N GLY A 844 63.68 12.96 60.56
CA GLY A 844 64.27 13.70 59.42
C GLY A 844 64.45 15.21 59.59
N LEU A 845 63.57 15.91 60.31
CA LEU A 845 63.51 17.38 60.34
C LEU A 845 63.69 17.97 61.75
N LYS A 846 64.58 17.39 62.54
CA LYS A 846 64.93 17.82 63.91
C LYS A 846 65.72 19.15 63.96
N LEU A 847 65.61 20.03 62.96
CA LEU A 847 66.39 21.26 62.92
C LEU A 847 65.59 22.55 62.69
N LEU A 848 64.26 22.51 62.56
CA LEU A 848 63.49 23.74 62.24
C LEU A 848 62.05 23.79 62.77
N LEU A 849 61.73 23.21 63.94
CA LEU A 849 60.39 23.33 64.53
C LEU A 849 60.40 23.46 66.06
N MET A 850 60.45 24.72 66.54
CA MET A 850 59.65 25.16 67.69
C MET A 850 58.40 25.86 67.14
N ASP A 851 57.23 25.43 67.62
CA ASP A 851 55.92 26.09 67.61
C ASP A 851 55.14 26.11 66.27
N ASN A 852 54.10 25.28 66.19
CA ASN A 852 52.67 25.57 65.98
C ASN A 852 52.19 26.80 65.14
N ILE A 853 53.03 27.40 64.29
CA ILE A 853 52.77 28.61 63.48
C ILE A 853 53.35 28.44 62.06
N PHE A 854 53.71 27.22 61.68
CA PHE A 854 54.52 26.96 60.49
C PHE A 854 53.97 27.52 59.15
N PRO A 855 52.65 27.51 58.88
CA PRO A 855 52.12 28.14 57.65
C PRO A 855 52.35 29.64 57.66
N PHE A 856 51.91 30.34 58.71
CA PHE A 856 52.03 31.80 58.79
C PHE A 856 53.49 32.26 58.92
N GLN A 857 54.35 31.47 59.58
CA GLN A 857 55.79 31.74 59.67
C GLN A 857 56.50 31.56 58.35
N ALA A 858 56.28 30.45 57.66
CA ALA A 858 56.88 30.21 56.35
C ALA A 858 56.45 31.29 55.35
N ILE A 859 55.19 31.72 55.42
CA ILE A 859 54.62 32.77 54.57
C ILE A 859 55.24 34.14 54.91
N LEU A 860 55.33 34.52 56.19
CA LEU A 860 55.93 35.79 56.60
C LEU A 860 57.43 35.85 56.25
N HIS A 861 58.18 34.78 56.52
CA HIS A 861 59.62 34.69 56.23
C HIS A 861 59.90 34.66 54.72
N ALA A 862 59.19 33.83 53.94
CA ALA A 862 59.37 33.78 52.49
C ALA A 862 58.99 35.11 51.81
N SER A 863 58.04 35.86 52.38
CA SER A 863 57.61 37.15 51.83
C SER A 863 58.54 38.32 52.21
N LEU A 864 59.13 38.27 53.41
CA LEU A 864 60.17 39.21 53.87
C LEU A 864 61.49 39.02 53.10
N ASP A 865 61.92 37.78 52.86
CA ASP A 865 63.14 37.48 52.10
C ASP A 865 63.07 37.91 50.61
N ARG A 866 61.85 38.12 50.08
CA ARG A 866 61.60 38.49 48.67
C ARG A 866 61.00 39.89 48.48
N SER A 867 60.92 40.72 49.52
CA SER A 867 60.38 42.10 49.48
C SER A 867 59.06 42.24 48.72
N SER A 868 58.12 41.33 48.95
CA SER A 868 57.03 41.05 47.99
C SER A 868 55.62 41.19 48.56
N LEU A 869 55.47 41.46 49.86
CA LEU A 869 54.17 41.64 50.52
C LEU A 869 53.86 43.11 50.77
N SER A 870 52.64 43.55 50.46
CA SER A 870 52.15 44.88 50.88
C SER A 870 52.14 45.00 52.40
N ILE A 871 52.51 46.17 52.92
CA ILE A 871 52.61 46.43 54.38
C ILE A 871 51.25 46.28 55.07
N THR A 872 50.16 46.61 54.37
CA THR A 872 48.79 46.40 54.84
C THR A 872 48.49 44.93 55.13
N LYS A 873 48.90 43.99 54.27
CA LYS A 873 48.69 42.56 54.49
C LYS A 873 49.65 41.98 55.54
N PHE A 874 50.90 42.43 55.53
CA PHE A 874 51.89 42.09 56.57
C PHE A 874 51.33 42.38 57.97
N SER A 875 50.77 43.57 58.16
CA SER A 875 50.21 43.98 59.45
C SER A 875 49.06 43.10 59.93
N ARG A 876 48.16 42.67 59.02
CA ARG A 876 47.04 41.78 59.34
C ARG A 876 47.50 40.38 59.77
N TRP A 877 48.47 39.80 59.07
CA TRP A 877 48.99 38.47 59.43
C TRP A 877 49.83 38.49 60.68
N LEU A 878 50.61 39.56 60.89
CA LEU A 878 51.35 39.76 62.13
C LEU A 878 50.40 39.87 63.33
N ARG A 879 49.29 40.62 63.19
CA ARG A 879 48.22 40.62 64.20
C ARG A 879 47.68 39.22 64.46
N ALA A 880 47.38 38.45 63.41
CA ALA A 880 46.87 37.08 63.54
C ALA A 880 47.82 36.18 64.34
N ILE A 881 49.11 36.17 63.97
CA ILE A 881 50.17 35.40 64.65
C ILE A 881 50.25 35.82 66.13
N CYS A 882 50.35 37.12 66.40
CA CYS A 882 50.43 37.64 67.77
C CYS A 882 49.17 37.31 68.58
N THR A 883 47.99 37.38 67.99
CA THR A 883 46.73 37.05 68.67
C THR A 883 46.68 35.56 69.06
N ILE A 884 47.10 34.66 68.16
CA ILE A 884 47.17 33.21 68.45
C ILE A 884 48.19 32.95 69.56
N LEU A 885 49.40 33.48 69.45
CA LEU A 885 50.46 33.31 70.44
C LEU A 885 50.03 33.80 71.83
N LEU A 886 49.45 35.00 71.90
CA LEU A 886 49.02 35.60 73.15
C LEU A 886 47.79 34.89 73.75
N SER A 887 46.95 34.25 72.93
CA SER A 887 45.83 33.44 73.45
C SER A 887 46.28 32.17 74.19
N ARG A 888 47.39 31.54 73.77
CA ARG A 888 47.99 30.40 74.46
C ARG A 888 48.73 30.82 75.72
N ASN A 889 49.29 32.04 75.71
CA ASN A 889 49.91 32.71 76.84
C ASN A 889 50.99 31.89 77.58
N THR A 890 51.74 31.03 76.89
CA THR A 890 52.91 30.38 77.48
C THR A 890 54.13 31.31 77.45
N PRO A 891 55.15 31.12 78.29
CA PRO A 891 56.36 31.94 78.25
C PRO A 891 57.07 31.93 76.88
N ALA A 892 57.14 30.76 76.23
CA ALA A 892 57.73 30.64 74.90
C ALA A 892 56.92 31.41 73.84
N ASP A 893 55.58 31.31 73.89
CA ASP A 893 54.68 32.00 72.97
C ASP A 893 54.76 33.53 73.13
N ARG A 894 54.83 34.04 74.37
CA ARG A 894 54.99 35.48 74.63
C ARG A 894 56.31 36.03 74.12
N VAL A 895 57.41 35.27 74.27
CA VAL A 895 58.73 35.64 73.74
C VAL A 895 58.72 35.71 72.21
N LYS A 896 57.99 34.83 71.55
CA LYS A 896 57.81 34.91 70.09
C LYS A 896 56.91 36.07 69.67
N ALA A 897 55.81 36.30 70.39
CA ALA A 897 54.87 37.38 70.09
C ALA A 897 55.55 38.75 70.17
N ILE A 898 56.38 39.00 71.20
CA ILE A 898 57.14 40.25 71.29
C ILE A 898 58.15 40.38 70.15
N GLY A 899 58.77 39.28 69.72
CA GLY A 899 59.67 39.28 68.55
C GLY A 899 58.96 39.72 67.25
N TYR A 900 57.71 39.30 67.03
CA TYR A 900 56.91 39.80 65.91
C TYR A 900 56.50 41.26 66.07
N VAL A 901 56.13 41.68 67.28
CA VAL A 901 55.84 43.10 67.54
C VAL A 901 57.07 43.98 67.28
N GLU A 902 58.26 43.53 67.65
CA GLU A 902 59.53 44.20 67.34
C GLU A 902 59.79 44.24 65.83
N GLN A 903 59.46 43.17 65.08
CA GLN A 903 59.52 43.20 63.62
C GLN A 903 58.53 44.22 63.01
N ALA A 904 57.31 44.33 63.55
CA ALA A 904 56.36 45.36 63.14
C ALA A 904 56.89 46.78 63.42
N VAL A 905 57.59 46.96 64.54
CA VAL A 905 58.25 48.24 64.87
C VAL A 905 59.34 48.56 63.85
N ALA A 906 60.18 47.60 63.45
CA ALA A 906 61.19 47.83 62.42
C ALA A 906 60.55 48.26 61.08
N VAL A 907 59.45 47.63 60.67
CA VAL A 907 58.71 48.01 59.44
C VAL A 907 58.09 49.42 59.59
N LEU A 908 57.56 49.75 60.76
CA LEU A 908 57.04 51.10 61.08
C LEU A 908 58.13 52.17 61.02
N GLU A 909 59.33 51.86 61.49
CA GLU A 909 60.49 52.76 61.46
C GLU A 909 61.00 52.98 60.02
N GLU A 910 61.00 51.93 59.20
CA GLU A 910 61.45 51.97 57.80
C GLU A 910 60.46 52.71 56.88
N HIS A 911 59.15 52.57 57.11
CA HIS A 911 58.10 53.07 56.20
C HIS A 911 57.22 54.19 56.80
N GLY A 912 57.52 54.66 58.02
CA GLY A 912 56.67 55.57 58.78
C GLY A 912 56.52 56.99 58.22
N GLY A 913 57.35 57.38 57.24
CA GLY A 913 57.34 58.70 56.59
C GLY A 913 56.73 58.75 55.18
N ALA A 914 56.23 57.64 54.65
CA ALA A 914 55.67 57.59 53.30
C ALA A 914 54.30 58.30 53.20
N PRO A 915 54.00 59.04 52.10
CA PRO A 915 52.68 59.63 51.88
C PRO A 915 51.61 58.54 51.75
N GLU A 916 50.38 58.83 52.18
CA GLU A 916 49.28 57.85 52.29
C GLU A 916 49.11 57.00 51.00
N GLY A 917 49.18 55.67 51.17
CA GLY A 917 49.08 54.66 50.12
C GLY A 917 49.14 53.23 50.70
N ASP A 918 49.08 52.21 49.84
CA ASP A 918 49.06 50.79 50.24
C ASP A 918 50.37 50.29 50.92
N ASP A 919 51.44 51.09 50.82
CA ASP A 919 52.75 50.87 51.46
C ASP A 919 52.87 51.49 52.85
N VAL A 920 51.76 51.93 53.45
CA VAL A 920 51.75 52.53 54.79
C VAL A 920 51.11 51.57 55.79
N TYR A 921 51.79 51.35 56.92
CA TYR A 921 51.26 50.49 57.99
C TYR A 921 49.89 51.01 58.47
N PRO A 922 48.80 50.22 58.44
CA PRO A 922 47.46 50.75 58.69
C PRO A 922 47.29 51.31 60.12
N VAL A 923 46.66 52.48 60.24
CA VAL A 923 46.51 53.17 61.55
C VAL A 923 45.79 52.32 62.60
N ALA A 924 44.76 51.58 62.21
CA ALA A 924 44.05 50.66 63.10
C ALA A 924 44.97 49.53 63.63
N GLU A 925 45.91 49.06 62.81
CA GLU A 925 46.90 48.05 63.18
C GLU A 925 47.94 48.60 64.15
N ARG A 926 48.38 49.85 63.95
CA ARG A 926 49.28 50.55 64.89
C ARG A 926 48.62 50.75 66.26
N GLN A 927 47.35 51.17 66.27
CA GLN A 927 46.58 51.33 67.51
C GLN A 927 46.41 50.00 68.24
N TRP A 928 46.16 48.92 67.51
CA TRP A 928 46.08 47.58 68.08
C TRP A 928 47.43 47.10 68.61
N LEU A 929 48.53 47.26 67.86
CA LEU A 929 49.87 46.90 68.33
C LEU A 929 50.23 47.64 69.62
N LEU A 930 49.93 48.94 69.69
CA LEU A 930 50.13 49.74 70.89
C LEU A 930 49.32 49.20 72.08
N GLY A 931 48.02 48.95 71.85
CA GLY A 931 47.13 48.41 72.88
C GLY A 931 47.56 47.03 73.35
N THR A 932 47.87 46.11 72.44
CA THR A 932 48.33 44.75 72.73
C THR A 932 49.66 44.79 73.48
N ALA A 933 50.64 45.56 73.01
CA ALA A 933 51.95 45.62 73.67
C ALA A 933 51.85 46.21 75.08
N TYR A 934 51.07 47.27 75.27
CA TYR A 934 50.83 47.85 76.58
C TYR A 934 50.09 46.88 77.52
N ASN A 935 48.99 46.27 77.06
CA ASN A 935 48.16 45.38 77.87
C ASN A 935 48.93 44.10 78.26
N THR A 936 49.64 43.47 77.32
CA THR A 936 50.48 42.30 77.63
C THR A 936 51.64 42.69 78.55
N GLY A 937 52.21 43.89 78.42
CA GLY A 937 53.19 44.43 79.37
C GLY A 937 52.64 44.55 80.80
N ILE A 938 51.40 45.02 80.95
CA ILE A 938 50.68 45.09 82.24
C ILE A 938 50.39 43.69 82.79
N GLU A 939 49.94 42.75 81.96
CA GLU A 939 49.71 41.36 82.36
C GLU A 939 50.99 40.69 82.86
N CYS A 940 52.10 40.84 82.14
CA CYS A 940 53.41 40.35 82.56
C CYS A 940 53.89 41.02 83.85
N LEU A 941 53.63 42.32 84.03
CA LEU A 941 53.95 43.04 85.27
C LEU A 941 53.14 42.51 86.46
N HIS A 942 51.84 42.28 86.28
CA HIS A 942 51.00 41.65 87.30
C HIS A 942 51.44 40.22 87.61
N ALA A 943 51.89 39.46 86.61
CA ALA A 943 52.45 38.13 86.76
C ALA A 943 53.90 38.11 87.30
N SER A 944 54.50 39.27 87.62
CA SER A 944 55.89 39.42 88.08
C SER A 944 56.96 38.93 87.09
N LEU A 945 56.61 38.81 85.81
CA LEU A 945 57.51 38.50 84.70
C LEU A 945 58.20 39.78 84.21
N VAL A 946 59.02 40.37 85.07
CA VAL A 946 59.46 41.77 84.91
C VAL A 946 60.34 41.98 83.67
N GLY A 947 61.14 40.99 83.28
CA GLY A 947 61.97 41.05 82.06
C GLY A 947 61.14 41.02 80.77
N GLU A 948 60.05 40.26 80.73
CA GLU A 948 59.12 40.25 79.60
C GLU A 948 58.32 41.56 79.57
N ALA A 949 57.78 41.99 80.72
CA ALA A 949 57.02 43.23 80.85
C ALA A 949 57.84 44.43 80.35
N LYS A 950 59.14 44.48 80.66
CA LYS A 950 60.06 45.51 80.17
C LYS A 950 60.07 45.60 78.64
N ARG A 951 60.31 44.49 77.93
CA ARG A 951 60.35 44.47 76.45
C ARG A 951 59.02 44.92 75.83
N TRP A 952 57.90 44.49 76.41
CA TRP A 952 56.56 44.89 75.96
C TRP A 952 56.30 46.39 76.13
N PHE A 953 56.69 46.98 77.26
CA PHE A 953 56.57 48.44 77.47
C PHE A 953 57.50 49.23 76.55
N GLU A 954 58.74 48.78 76.34
CA GLU A 954 59.68 49.40 75.41
C GLU A 954 59.12 49.42 73.99
N ALA A 955 58.62 48.29 73.49
CA ALA A 955 57.96 48.22 72.19
C ALA A 955 56.74 49.17 72.12
N SER A 956 55.89 49.18 73.15
CA SER A 956 54.71 50.08 73.20
C SER A 956 55.07 51.57 73.15
N THR A 957 56.19 51.94 73.78
CA THR A 957 56.70 53.33 73.79
C THR A 957 57.17 53.73 72.40
N VAL A 958 57.86 52.85 71.68
CA VAL A 958 58.30 53.12 70.30
C VAL A 958 57.10 53.25 69.36
N ILE A 959 56.09 52.37 69.50
CA ILE A 959 54.88 52.39 68.66
C ILE A 959 54.10 53.71 68.80
N CYS A 960 54.12 54.37 69.97
CA CYS A 960 53.42 55.64 70.19
C CYS A 960 53.77 56.71 69.15
N ARG A 961 55.02 56.73 68.65
CA ARG A 961 55.48 57.70 67.64
C ARG A 961 54.71 57.62 66.33
N PHE A 962 54.08 56.47 66.06
CA PHE A 962 53.44 56.17 64.80
C PHE A 962 51.89 56.17 64.88
N VAL A 963 51.31 56.51 66.03
CA VAL A 963 49.84 56.50 66.27
C VAL A 963 49.32 57.93 66.49
N PRO A 964 48.11 58.29 66.01
CA PRO A 964 47.49 59.57 66.34
C PRO A 964 47.34 59.75 67.86
N ASP A 965 47.61 60.96 68.36
CA ASP A 965 47.70 61.26 69.81
C ASP A 965 48.82 60.50 70.56
N GLY A 966 49.88 60.15 69.83
CA GLY A 966 51.02 59.38 70.34
C GLY A 966 51.73 59.99 71.55
N GLU A 967 51.88 61.31 71.62
CA GLU A 967 52.56 61.99 72.74
C GLU A 967 51.82 61.80 74.07
N ALA A 968 50.51 62.04 74.09
CA ALA A 968 49.67 61.84 75.28
C ALA A 968 49.63 60.37 75.73
N ARG A 969 49.64 59.42 74.77
CA ARG A 969 49.70 57.99 75.08
C ARG A 969 51.07 57.57 75.61
N SER A 970 52.15 58.13 75.07
CA SER A 970 53.52 57.91 75.50
C SER A 970 53.74 58.36 76.95
N GLU A 971 53.20 59.52 77.36
CA GLU A 971 53.28 59.99 78.75
C GLU A 971 52.65 59.00 79.74
N LYS A 972 51.46 58.49 79.41
CA LYS A 972 50.76 57.49 80.24
C LYS A 972 51.52 56.17 80.35
N ILE A 973 52.11 55.72 79.24
CA ILE A 973 52.94 54.51 79.20
C ILE A 973 54.22 54.73 80.01
N ALA A 974 54.87 55.89 79.88
CA ALA A 974 56.08 56.26 80.59
C ALA A 974 55.86 56.37 82.11
N GLU A 975 54.72 56.90 82.56
CA GLU A 975 54.35 56.91 83.98
C GLU A 975 54.24 55.48 84.53
N THR A 976 53.55 54.60 83.80
CA THR A 976 53.35 53.20 84.21
C THR A 976 54.64 52.39 84.12
N TYR A 977 55.49 52.65 83.12
CA TYR A 977 56.80 52.03 82.95
C TYR A 977 57.79 52.52 84.02
N SER A 978 57.73 53.78 84.44
CA SER A 978 58.52 54.32 85.55
C SER A 978 58.17 53.66 86.88
N GLN A 979 56.89 53.35 87.11
CA GLN A 979 56.46 52.53 88.26
C GLN A 979 57.04 51.11 88.20
N LEU A 980 57.08 50.47 87.03
CA LEU A 980 57.75 49.18 86.85
C LEU A 980 59.27 49.27 87.11
N LEU A 981 59.95 50.29 86.57
CA LEU A 981 61.39 50.50 86.77
C LEU A 981 61.74 50.82 88.23
N SER A 982 60.86 51.50 88.97
CA SER A 982 61.04 51.74 90.41
C SER A 982 61.01 50.45 91.23
N ARG A 983 60.29 49.41 90.77
CA ARG A 983 60.34 48.05 91.34
C ARG A 983 61.60 47.26 90.92
N TYR A 984 62.28 47.70 89.86
CA TYR A 984 63.54 47.17 89.36
C TYR A 984 64.77 47.82 90.00
N ALA A 985 64.60 48.94 90.72
CA ALA A 985 65.69 49.66 91.36
C ALA A 985 66.33 48.77 92.44
N PRO A 986 67.60 48.36 92.28
CA PRO A 986 68.29 47.60 93.29
C PRO A 986 68.59 48.55 94.47
N GLY A 987 67.85 48.37 95.56
CA GLY A 987 68.19 48.94 96.87
C GLY A 987 67.37 50.16 97.28
N GLY A 988 66.57 49.98 98.33
CA GLY A 988 65.92 51.06 99.08
C GLY A 988 65.17 50.52 100.30
N LEU A 989 65.90 50.36 101.42
CA LEU A 989 65.41 49.95 102.74
C LEU A 989 64.38 50.92 103.36
N SER A 990 63.64 50.35 104.33
CA SER A 990 62.70 50.91 105.32
C SER A 990 61.24 51.05 104.85
N SER A 991 60.24 50.36 105.43
CA SER A 991 60.12 49.60 106.70
C SER A 991 59.57 48.19 106.49
#